data_AF-A0A849QY70-F1
#
_entry.id   AF-A0A849QY70-F1
#
_cell.length_a   1.000
_cell.length_b   1.000
_cell.length_c   1.000
_cell.angle_alpha   90.00
_cell.angle_beta   90.00
_cell.angle_gamma   90.00
#
_symmetry.space_group_name_H-M   'P 1'
#
loop_
_entity.id
_entity.type
_entity.pdbx_description
1 polymer ?
#
loop_
_entity_poly.entity_id
_entity_poly.type
_entity_poly.pdbx_seq_one_letter_code
_entity_poly.pdbx_strand_id
1 'polypeptide(L)'
;PTGSPQNLSGAWVQSVQKMGMWGTKYATKDDMLLGNNMTSTCDGTTNNCVLKFNLSNFEQGEYEFVIAANNSDGDIAESWYWMRVETLRISVPELMDYMIARETHTMNNKTKVTFSESCGSDNDVPIEPNNITNCKYGATRMVNKIAPQADWESYNWTYFLLEKENGTLYVNASMVENDWSVNFTGLTALSENDTFLDGAGNNWSIVEIDTSSNTITLEVIDGVIAYNKDNWNDQENTYSETYLFNLDVSISKSGKFLRADDLEDNEWSNVDLDNDGVMSWDERYYVILADTNISGIYDTVYVSNSTNFTNAIVASPGVPINFSTDSDVNSIYLLKKKYNSGSSGNTNYYQLVYTTNNPGWPGRDIGIYQPNSTLKVPIYVTEPSNKSKGIENATVRIKNLVKFGYNGETNIPLTTYVDVNTTNTGFALIDVNLSGVLNGDYFVKVEVEYNGENVTTATIWDNPRVAVRNFVVRGEIGLKGLVDGITKWDVDENVTDELWEGNLVHMDCNWGSYNCSENNFIFSVRMWPYEDILYYNATNGIVLVDGDKDYNLSNAEPYNPATQLVGVKKYNNNTEFLNVSVFGNDIGISKYTVIPMNGSVGNIVDAFHNFTITSNNGTNANITITQLEPWGYWMFVKDENVIIGSNISKDQGPTPTFTVTNVTVNFVNISWNWPSMLMKSGIDIQGKNKIARIWDAGNGYSLIVYNSPLLQTVEDLDMNNPWKDAADSVMVINSTTGVFVDEYALGVPIDELSGKLVIRSNKWDERIYLSDKTLGGRNIASMPWTCDNNNDMYVVNFTEQSAKMKIKETWDEANFTTNPYYMLFFDGDCNGVKDVTHALFDDDPVFDDKWYQDEYEQWVPRDGDHSEEGSPEWMGDSFNMSERWMDIGRENWPFTITDFNVNNATLFSFRDWSTKENNLTLWVSANDFEGKPINGNISVKEMKGMVFDCGPPQEQIISITNIEPMVDGVGYFELDLGNMSMGDYSIRFEITAEDGTKEILEKHLWLDDKEAMEECMGEESTPKF
;
A
#
# COMPACT_ATOMS: atom_id res chain seq x y z
N PRO A 1 -27.46 5.14 41.66
CA PRO A 1 -28.47 6.02 42.30
C PRO A 1 -29.43 5.22 43.20
N THR A 2 -29.46 5.52 44.50
CA THR A 2 -30.35 4.88 45.49
C THR A 2 -31.42 5.88 45.94
N GLY A 3 -32.61 5.82 45.36
CA GLY A 3 -33.76 6.64 45.73
C GLY A 3 -35.06 6.11 45.11
N SER A 4 -36.19 6.30 45.78
CA SER A 4 -37.52 5.97 45.25
C SER A 4 -37.92 6.97 44.17
N PRO A 5 -38.43 6.55 43.00
CA PRO A 5 -38.96 7.46 41.99
C PRO A 5 -40.01 8.40 42.57
N GLN A 6 -39.84 9.70 42.36
CA GLN A 6 -40.77 10.74 42.80
C GLN A 6 -41.72 11.09 41.66
N ASN A 7 -42.98 11.39 41.99
CA ASN A 7 -43.97 11.77 40.97
C ASN A 7 -43.75 13.23 40.55
N LEU A 8 -43.55 13.45 39.25
CA LEU A 8 -43.39 14.80 38.68
C LEU A 8 -44.73 15.53 38.63
N SER A 9 -44.78 16.75 39.16
CA SER A 9 -45.95 17.63 39.17
C SER A 9 -45.89 18.73 38.09
N GLY A 10 -44.70 19.01 37.56
CA GLY A 10 -44.46 20.00 36.52
C GLY A 10 -43.09 19.85 35.87
N ALA A 11 -42.96 20.37 34.65
CA ALA A 11 -41.70 20.49 33.93
C ALA A 11 -41.70 21.74 33.06
N TRP A 12 -40.55 22.38 32.87
CA TRP A 12 -40.40 23.57 32.02
C TRP A 12 -38.95 23.73 31.55
N VAL A 13 -38.77 24.50 30.47
CA VAL A 13 -37.46 25.05 30.12
C VAL A 13 -37.17 26.20 31.07
N GLN A 14 -36.18 26.04 31.93
CA GLN A 14 -35.73 27.04 32.89
C GLN A 14 -34.94 28.15 32.21
N SER A 15 -34.08 27.78 31.26
CA SER A 15 -33.36 28.71 30.40
C SER A 15 -32.83 28.03 29.16
N VAL A 16 -32.58 28.83 28.14
CA VAL A 16 -31.91 28.43 26.91
C VAL A 16 -30.63 29.25 26.78
N GLN A 17 -29.53 28.59 26.46
CA GLN A 17 -28.28 29.23 26.04
C GLN A 17 -28.05 28.91 24.57
N LYS A 18 -27.62 29.90 23.79
CA LYS A 18 -27.18 29.69 22.40
C LYS A 18 -25.67 29.47 22.44
N MET A 19 -25.18 28.42 21.79
CA MET A 19 -23.74 28.15 21.70
C MET A 19 -23.01 29.38 21.13
N GLY A 20 -21.93 29.79 21.80
CA GLY A 20 -21.19 31.04 21.50
C GLY A 20 -21.60 32.27 22.33
N MET A 21 -22.70 32.22 23.09
CA MET A 21 -23.08 33.28 24.04
C MET A 21 -22.60 32.95 25.46
N TRP A 22 -21.37 33.35 25.81
CA TRP A 22 -20.81 33.10 27.15
C TRP A 22 -21.46 33.99 28.22
N GLY A 23 -22.07 33.38 29.23
CA GLY A 23 -22.61 34.06 30.41
C GLY A 23 -23.95 34.79 30.21
N THR A 24 -24.56 34.68 29.04
CA THR A 24 -25.87 35.30 28.70
C THR A 24 -26.88 34.25 28.25
N LYS A 25 -28.11 34.34 28.78
CA LYS A 25 -29.23 33.46 28.39
C LYS A 25 -29.85 33.98 27.10
N TYR A 26 -30.09 33.08 26.14
CA TYR A 26 -30.83 33.36 24.91
C TYR A 26 -32.31 33.56 25.19
N ALA A 27 -32.90 32.66 25.99
CA ALA A 27 -34.28 32.75 26.43
C ALA A 27 -34.40 32.33 27.90
N THR A 28 -35.26 33.02 28.64
CA THR A 28 -35.65 32.64 30.00
C THR A 28 -36.91 31.79 29.99
N LYS A 29 -37.28 31.22 31.14
CA LYS A 29 -38.57 30.53 31.32
C LYS A 29 -39.76 31.37 30.83
N ASP A 30 -39.79 32.66 31.15
CA ASP A 30 -40.91 33.55 30.79
C ASP A 30 -40.96 33.79 29.28
N ASP A 31 -39.79 33.93 28.64
CA ASP A 31 -39.68 34.03 27.18
C ASP A 31 -40.19 32.73 26.52
N MET A 32 -39.84 31.57 27.07
CA MET A 32 -40.34 30.28 26.56
C MET A 32 -41.85 30.12 26.75
N LEU A 33 -42.41 30.58 27.88
CA LEU A 33 -43.86 30.54 28.14
C LEU A 33 -44.65 31.47 27.22
N LEU A 34 -44.23 32.73 27.10
CA LEU A 34 -44.98 33.77 26.41
C LEU A 34 -44.61 33.91 24.93
N GLY A 35 -43.33 33.81 24.62
CA GLY A 35 -42.79 33.94 23.26
C GLY A 35 -42.87 32.64 22.46
N ASN A 36 -42.69 31.48 23.12
CA ASN A 36 -42.63 30.18 22.46
C ASN A 36 -43.80 29.24 22.81
N ASN A 37 -44.82 29.75 23.49
CA ASN A 37 -46.04 29.02 23.88
C ASN A 37 -45.73 27.68 24.58
N MET A 38 -44.76 27.70 25.50
CA MET A 38 -44.37 26.51 26.24
C MET A 38 -45.50 26.02 27.14
N THR A 39 -45.81 24.72 27.04
CA THR A 39 -46.81 24.03 27.86
C THR A 39 -46.27 22.70 28.33
N SER A 40 -46.66 22.27 29.53
CA SER A 40 -46.28 20.98 30.11
C SER A 40 -47.52 20.17 30.48
N THR A 41 -47.53 18.88 30.15
CA THR A 41 -48.53 17.93 30.65
C THR A 41 -47.83 16.80 31.39
N CYS A 42 -48.05 16.70 32.69
CA CYS A 42 -47.46 15.67 33.53
C CYS A 42 -48.50 14.62 33.92
N ASP A 43 -48.18 13.35 33.70
CA ASP A 43 -48.99 12.22 34.12
C ASP A 43 -48.42 11.66 35.43
N GLY A 44 -49.08 11.98 36.53
CA GLY A 44 -48.72 11.51 37.88
C GLY A 44 -48.89 10.01 38.10
N THR A 45 -49.36 9.24 37.10
CA THR A 45 -49.42 7.77 37.15
C THR A 45 -48.25 7.09 36.43
N THR A 46 -47.65 7.75 35.43
CA THR A 46 -46.49 7.24 34.67
C THR A 46 -45.19 7.98 34.97
N ASN A 47 -45.23 9.03 35.79
CA ASN A 47 -44.10 9.90 36.15
C ASN A 47 -43.41 10.55 34.94
N ASN A 48 -44.17 10.77 33.88
CA ASN A 48 -43.71 11.37 32.64
C ASN A 48 -44.33 12.76 32.47
N CYS A 49 -43.50 13.73 32.11
CA CYS A 49 -43.94 15.05 31.67
C CYS A 49 -43.64 15.22 30.18
N VAL A 50 -44.63 15.68 29.42
CA VAL A 50 -44.45 16.08 28.02
C VAL A 50 -44.39 17.60 27.97
N LEU A 51 -43.26 18.12 27.51
CA LEU A 51 -43.05 19.55 27.29
C LEU A 51 -43.23 19.87 25.79
N LYS A 52 -44.01 20.89 25.48
CA LYS A 52 -44.25 21.36 24.10
C LYS A 52 -44.04 22.86 24.01
N PHE A 53 -43.27 23.30 23.03
CA PHE A 53 -43.05 24.71 22.69
C PHE A 53 -42.79 24.82 21.18
N ASN A 54 -42.91 26.03 20.62
CA ASN A 54 -42.58 26.30 19.22
C ASN A 54 -41.18 26.90 19.08
N LEU A 55 -40.64 26.90 17.85
CA LEU A 55 -39.31 27.44 17.53
C LEU A 55 -39.37 28.80 16.81
N SER A 56 -40.51 29.50 16.85
CA SER A 56 -40.73 30.68 16.00
C SER A 56 -39.77 31.86 16.25
N ASN A 57 -39.14 31.92 17.43
CA ASN A 57 -38.14 32.93 17.78
C ASN A 57 -36.72 32.37 17.84
N PHE A 58 -36.50 31.15 17.35
CA PHE A 58 -35.17 30.55 17.27
C PHE A 58 -34.59 30.83 15.89
N GLU A 59 -33.46 31.50 15.87
CA GLU A 59 -32.64 31.61 14.66
C GLU A 59 -31.90 30.29 14.39
N GLN A 60 -31.35 30.14 13.19
CA GLN A 60 -30.42 29.04 12.91
C GLN A 60 -29.28 29.05 13.94
N GLY A 61 -29.03 27.92 14.57
CA GLY A 61 -28.07 27.83 15.68
C GLY A 61 -28.17 26.57 16.53
N GLU A 62 -27.24 26.44 17.45
CA GLU A 62 -27.21 25.38 18.46
C GLU A 62 -27.57 25.93 19.83
N TYR A 63 -28.39 25.18 20.55
CA TYR A 63 -29.03 25.65 21.77
C TYR A 63 -28.96 24.57 22.84
N GLU A 64 -28.54 24.98 24.03
CA GLU A 64 -28.60 24.17 25.24
C GLU A 64 -29.78 24.62 26.10
N PHE A 65 -30.66 23.69 26.41
CA PHE A 65 -31.85 23.88 27.22
C PHE A 65 -31.60 23.33 28.60
N VAL A 66 -31.73 24.17 29.62
CA VAL A 66 -31.85 23.71 31.01
C VAL A 66 -33.32 23.38 31.25
N ILE A 67 -33.63 22.10 31.36
CA ILE A 67 -34.96 21.59 31.66
C ILE A 67 -35.05 21.38 33.17
N ALA A 68 -36.02 22.03 33.81
CA ALA A 68 -36.33 21.84 35.22
C ALA A 68 -37.63 21.05 35.35
N ALA A 69 -37.67 20.13 36.30
CA ALA A 69 -38.88 19.41 36.68
C ALA A 69 -39.02 19.43 38.20
N ASN A 70 -40.25 19.49 38.70
CA ASN A 70 -40.52 19.46 40.13
C ASN A 70 -41.39 18.27 40.54
N ASN A 71 -41.17 17.75 41.75
CA ASN A 71 -42.05 16.76 42.36
C ASN A 71 -43.31 17.41 42.96
N SER A 72 -44.20 16.61 43.55
CA SER A 72 -45.40 17.11 44.25
C SER A 72 -45.11 17.99 45.47
N ASP A 73 -43.91 17.87 46.05
CA ASP A 73 -43.48 18.61 47.23
C ASP A 73 -42.83 19.96 46.89
N GLY A 74 -42.58 20.21 45.60
CA GLY A 74 -42.00 21.44 45.08
C GLY A 74 -40.47 21.39 44.89
N ASP A 75 -39.82 20.27 45.17
CA ASP A 75 -38.38 20.08 44.94
C ASP A 75 -38.11 20.07 43.44
N ILE A 76 -37.09 20.81 43.01
CA ILE A 76 -36.71 20.97 41.59
C ILE A 76 -35.45 20.16 41.30
N ALA A 77 -35.48 19.40 40.21
CA ALA A 77 -34.31 18.80 39.58
C ALA A 77 -34.11 19.40 38.19
N GLU A 78 -32.86 19.63 37.81
CA GLU A 78 -32.48 20.19 36.51
C GLU A 78 -31.70 19.16 35.70
N SER A 79 -31.90 19.19 34.38
CA SER A 79 -31.11 18.47 33.37
C SER A 79 -30.87 19.40 32.20
N TRP A 80 -29.88 19.08 31.37
CA TRP A 80 -29.63 19.79 30.12
C TRP A 80 -30.08 18.94 28.92
N TYR A 81 -30.43 19.61 27.83
CA TYR A 81 -30.75 19.01 26.53
C TYR A 81 -30.23 19.91 25.42
N TRP A 82 -29.53 19.34 24.45
CA TRP A 82 -29.01 20.09 23.32
C TRP A 82 -29.90 19.90 22.09
N MET A 83 -30.09 20.98 21.32
CA MET A 83 -30.84 20.96 20.06
C MET A 83 -30.25 21.94 19.05
N ARG A 84 -30.26 21.54 17.79
CA ARG A 84 -29.87 22.37 16.65
C ARG A 84 -31.11 22.77 15.85
N VAL A 85 -31.22 24.05 15.53
CA VAL A 85 -32.29 24.62 14.69
C VAL A 85 -31.67 25.04 13.37
N GLU A 86 -32.22 24.54 12.26
CA GLU A 86 -31.74 24.84 10.91
C GLU A 86 -32.91 25.23 10.00
N THR A 87 -32.77 26.35 9.31
CA THR A 87 -33.63 26.73 8.17
C THR A 87 -33.08 26.11 6.89
N LEU A 88 -31.74 26.13 6.75
CA LEU A 88 -30.98 25.57 5.65
C LEU A 88 -29.76 24.87 6.22
N ARG A 89 -29.35 23.75 5.64
CA ARG A 89 -28.04 23.17 5.94
C ARG A 89 -27.01 23.77 4.99
N ILE A 90 -26.05 24.48 5.55
CA ILE A 90 -24.92 25.10 4.82
C ILE A 90 -23.67 24.31 5.19
N SER A 91 -22.99 23.77 4.19
CA SER A 91 -21.80 22.93 4.37
C SER A 91 -20.80 23.12 3.23
N VAL A 92 -19.62 22.55 3.35
CA VAL A 92 -18.73 22.29 2.21
C VAL A 92 -18.99 20.88 1.67
N PRO A 93 -18.68 20.56 0.40
CA PRO A 93 -18.68 19.18 -0.05
C PRO A 93 -17.65 18.34 0.69
N GLU A 94 -17.81 17.02 0.65
CA GLU A 94 -16.69 16.13 0.87
C GLU A 94 -15.63 16.35 -0.22
N LEU A 95 -14.37 16.01 0.06
CA LEU A 95 -13.26 16.24 -0.85
C LEU A 95 -12.60 14.90 -1.09
N MET A 96 -12.27 14.64 -2.35
CA MET A 96 -11.37 13.56 -2.76
C MET A 96 -9.96 14.11 -2.70
N ASP A 97 -9.22 13.75 -1.67
CA ASP A 97 -7.86 14.20 -1.40
C ASP A 97 -6.82 13.06 -1.44
N TYR A 98 -7.19 11.88 -1.92
CA TYR A 98 -6.27 10.73 -2.02
C TYR A 98 -5.51 10.67 -3.35
N MET A 99 -5.90 11.44 -4.38
CA MET A 99 -5.28 11.36 -5.70
C MET A 99 -3.89 11.97 -5.73
N ILE A 100 -2.92 11.18 -6.15
CA ILE A 100 -1.51 11.51 -6.11
C ILE A 100 -0.88 11.35 -7.51
N ALA A 101 -0.10 12.35 -7.93
CA ALA A 101 0.81 12.28 -9.06
C ALA A 101 2.25 12.29 -8.56
N ARG A 102 2.90 11.14 -8.57
CA ARG A 102 4.28 11.00 -8.11
C ARG A 102 5.23 11.47 -9.20
N GLU A 103 6.32 12.14 -8.82
CA GLU A 103 7.37 12.51 -9.79
C GLU A 103 8.04 11.28 -10.42
N THR A 104 8.02 10.15 -9.72
CA THR A 104 8.47 8.84 -10.23
C THR A 104 7.61 8.35 -11.40
N HIS A 105 6.35 8.76 -11.50
CA HIS A 105 5.44 8.41 -12.60
C HIS A 105 5.60 9.36 -13.79
N THR A 106 6.85 9.73 -14.09
CA THR A 106 7.19 10.60 -15.21
C THR A 106 6.98 9.88 -16.53
N MET A 107 6.06 10.39 -17.33
CA MET A 107 5.86 10.01 -18.71
C MET A 107 6.73 10.86 -19.62
N ASN A 108 7.27 10.24 -20.66
CA ASN A 108 8.00 10.91 -21.71
C ASN A 108 7.68 10.27 -23.07
N ASN A 109 8.13 10.88 -24.15
CA ASN A 109 7.81 10.42 -25.49
C ASN A 109 8.78 9.36 -26.03
N LYS A 110 9.71 8.84 -25.23
CA LYS A 110 10.72 7.86 -25.65
C LYS A 110 10.56 6.53 -24.94
N THR A 111 10.82 5.46 -25.68
CA THR A 111 10.88 4.10 -25.14
C THR A 111 12.04 3.33 -25.75
N LYS A 112 12.49 2.30 -25.05
CA LYS A 112 13.55 1.40 -25.50
C LYS A 112 12.99 -0.01 -25.65
N VAL A 113 13.21 -0.61 -26.82
CA VAL A 113 12.83 -1.99 -27.11
C VAL A 113 14.11 -2.82 -27.22
N THR A 114 14.17 -3.92 -26.46
CA THR A 114 15.31 -4.85 -26.44
C THR A 114 14.91 -6.16 -27.11
N PHE A 115 15.76 -6.68 -28.00
CA PHE A 115 15.51 -7.92 -28.73
C PHE A 115 16.36 -9.07 -28.21
N SER A 116 15.71 -10.15 -27.78
CA SER A 116 16.36 -11.37 -27.29
C SER A 116 16.41 -12.48 -28.34
N GLU A 117 15.41 -12.56 -29.22
CA GLU A 117 15.19 -13.70 -30.12
C GLU A 117 15.97 -13.56 -31.43
N SER A 118 16.57 -14.65 -31.90
CA SER A 118 17.41 -14.68 -33.11
C SER A 118 16.61 -15.16 -34.31
N CYS A 119 17.02 -14.77 -35.51
CA CYS A 119 16.46 -15.25 -36.78
C CYS A 119 17.54 -15.93 -37.65
N GLY A 120 17.15 -16.53 -38.77
CA GLY A 120 18.06 -16.98 -39.83
C GLY A 120 18.22 -18.49 -40.03
N SER A 121 17.37 -19.33 -39.44
CA SER A 121 17.29 -20.77 -39.68
C SER A 121 16.13 -21.15 -40.62
N ASP A 122 16.28 -22.22 -41.40
CA ASP A 122 15.30 -22.65 -42.43
C ASP A 122 13.90 -23.03 -41.87
N ASN A 123 13.73 -23.08 -40.54
CA ASN A 123 12.46 -23.33 -39.84
C ASN A 123 12.05 -22.18 -38.89
N ASP A 124 12.71 -21.02 -38.96
CA ASP A 124 12.48 -19.94 -37.98
C ASP A 124 11.17 -19.18 -38.24
N VAL A 125 10.52 -18.82 -37.14
CA VAL A 125 9.61 -17.69 -37.06
C VAL A 125 10.45 -16.57 -36.43
N PRO A 126 10.60 -15.39 -37.05
CA PRO A 126 9.82 -14.81 -38.15
C PRO A 126 10.35 -15.13 -39.55
N ILE A 127 9.49 -14.96 -40.57
CA ILE A 127 9.89 -15.00 -41.99
C ILE A 127 10.62 -13.71 -42.35
N GLU A 128 11.91 -13.80 -42.65
CA GLU A 128 12.77 -12.65 -42.90
C GLU A 128 12.72 -12.15 -44.37
N PRO A 129 13.05 -10.87 -44.62
CA PRO A 129 13.36 -10.38 -45.96
C PRO A 129 14.52 -11.17 -46.61
N ASN A 130 14.48 -11.30 -47.94
CA ASN A 130 15.50 -12.03 -48.70
C ASN A 130 16.93 -11.57 -48.37
N ASN A 131 17.82 -12.53 -48.03
CA ASN A 131 19.24 -12.37 -47.72
C ASN A 131 19.58 -11.86 -46.31
N ILE A 132 18.63 -11.82 -45.37
CA ILE A 132 18.93 -11.54 -43.97
C ILE A 132 19.17 -12.86 -43.23
N THR A 133 20.38 -13.05 -42.70
CA THR A 133 20.77 -14.28 -41.99
C THR A 133 21.31 -14.02 -40.58
N ASN A 134 21.41 -12.76 -40.17
CA ASN A 134 21.91 -12.34 -38.86
C ASN A 134 21.05 -11.18 -38.34
N CYS A 135 19.98 -11.52 -37.65
CA CYS A 135 19.06 -10.53 -37.10
C CYS A 135 18.52 -10.95 -35.73
N LYS A 136 17.92 -9.98 -35.06
CA LYS A 136 17.12 -10.17 -33.86
C LYS A 136 15.70 -9.72 -34.12
N TYR A 137 14.72 -10.32 -33.48
CA TYR A 137 13.35 -9.86 -33.57
C TYR A 137 12.70 -9.80 -32.19
N GLY A 138 11.57 -9.11 -32.12
CA GLY A 138 10.75 -9.02 -30.93
C GLY A 138 9.47 -8.27 -31.23
N ALA A 139 8.63 -8.12 -30.22
CA ALA A 139 7.37 -7.42 -30.34
C ALA A 139 7.18 -6.47 -29.16
N THR A 140 6.42 -5.40 -29.39
CA THR A 140 5.90 -4.57 -28.32
C THR A 140 4.39 -4.45 -28.46
N ARG A 141 3.73 -4.31 -27.32
CA ARG A 141 2.29 -4.06 -27.23
C ARG A 141 2.09 -2.68 -26.62
N MET A 142 1.41 -1.81 -27.35
CA MET A 142 1.02 -0.48 -26.89
C MET A 142 -0.48 -0.51 -26.61
N VAL A 143 -0.86 -0.09 -25.40
CA VAL A 143 -2.25 -0.02 -24.98
C VAL A 143 -2.76 1.41 -25.23
N ASN A 144 -3.80 1.53 -26.07
CA ASN A 144 -4.55 2.76 -26.29
C ASN A 144 -6.02 2.46 -25.96
N LYS A 145 -6.49 2.91 -24.80
CA LYS A 145 -7.89 2.73 -24.37
C LYS A 145 -8.72 3.90 -24.87
N ILE A 146 -9.75 3.59 -25.66
CA ILE A 146 -10.64 4.56 -26.32
C ILE A 146 -11.87 4.88 -25.45
N ALA A 147 -12.20 4.05 -24.45
CA ALA A 147 -13.36 4.23 -23.55
C ALA A 147 -13.07 3.74 -22.11
N PRO A 148 -13.81 4.22 -21.09
CA PRO A 148 -13.59 3.88 -19.69
C PRO A 148 -13.98 2.44 -19.30
N GLN A 149 -14.65 1.67 -20.17
CA GLN A 149 -14.95 0.26 -19.90
C GLN A 149 -13.76 -0.65 -20.20
N ALA A 150 -13.52 -1.59 -19.29
CA ALA A 150 -12.52 -2.65 -19.39
C ALA A 150 -12.91 -3.72 -20.43
N ASP A 151 -13.17 -3.32 -21.68
CA ASP A 151 -13.33 -4.29 -22.75
C ASP A 151 -11.97 -4.90 -23.08
N TRP A 152 -11.91 -6.23 -23.03
CA TRP A 152 -10.74 -7.08 -23.29
C TRP A 152 -10.40 -7.10 -24.80
N GLU A 153 -10.54 -5.96 -25.48
CA GLU A 153 -10.34 -5.89 -26.93
C GLU A 153 -8.91 -6.25 -27.31
N SER A 154 -8.80 -7.05 -28.36
CA SER A 154 -7.56 -7.53 -28.98
C SER A 154 -6.60 -6.37 -29.21
N TYR A 155 -5.52 -6.32 -28.45
CA TYR A 155 -4.51 -5.29 -28.56
C TYR A 155 -3.59 -5.61 -29.75
N ASN A 156 -3.40 -4.65 -30.64
CA ASN A 156 -2.57 -4.85 -31.82
C ASN A 156 -1.07 -4.85 -31.45
N TRP A 157 -0.41 -5.95 -31.74
CA TRP A 157 1.04 -6.09 -31.58
C TRP A 157 1.79 -5.38 -32.71
N THR A 158 2.93 -4.80 -32.37
CA THR A 158 3.89 -4.28 -33.35
C THR A 158 5.16 -5.10 -33.28
N TYR A 159 5.50 -5.77 -34.38
CA TYR A 159 6.66 -6.63 -34.48
C TYR A 159 7.82 -5.92 -35.14
N PHE A 160 9.02 -6.19 -34.67
CA PHE A 160 10.27 -5.58 -35.10
C PHE A 160 11.27 -6.66 -35.48
N LEU A 161 12.04 -6.41 -36.55
CA LEU A 161 13.19 -7.21 -36.94
C LEU A 161 14.39 -6.29 -37.13
N LEU A 162 15.43 -6.48 -36.32
CA LEU A 162 16.69 -5.75 -36.31
C LEU A 162 17.77 -6.55 -37.03
N GLU A 163 18.17 -6.10 -38.22
CA GLU A 163 19.29 -6.65 -38.99
C GLU A 163 20.62 -6.14 -38.42
N LYS A 164 21.44 -7.05 -37.88
CA LYS A 164 22.65 -6.66 -37.13
C LYS A 164 23.79 -6.16 -38.00
N GLU A 165 23.87 -6.60 -39.26
CA GLU A 165 25.00 -6.26 -40.13
C GLU A 165 24.92 -4.84 -40.67
N ASN A 166 23.71 -4.37 -40.99
CA ASN A 166 23.47 -3.07 -41.60
C ASN A 166 22.83 -2.05 -40.64
N GLY A 167 22.41 -2.47 -39.44
CA GLY A 167 21.76 -1.60 -38.47
C GLY A 167 20.39 -1.10 -38.95
N THR A 168 19.65 -1.96 -39.63
CA THR A 168 18.36 -1.66 -40.26
C THR A 168 17.21 -2.34 -39.50
N LEU A 169 16.08 -1.64 -39.40
CA LEU A 169 14.88 -2.10 -38.71
C LEU A 169 13.75 -2.37 -39.71
N TYR A 170 13.02 -3.47 -39.53
CA TYR A 170 11.78 -3.75 -40.25
C TYR A 170 10.63 -3.79 -39.24
N VAL A 171 9.53 -3.13 -39.56
CA VAL A 171 8.36 -3.02 -38.65
C VAL A 171 7.13 -3.61 -39.31
N ASN A 172 6.51 -4.60 -38.66
CA ASN A 172 5.23 -5.17 -39.05
C ASN A 172 4.15 -4.76 -38.04
N ALA A 173 3.23 -3.92 -38.51
CA ALA A 173 2.10 -3.36 -37.75
C ALA A 173 0.75 -4.00 -38.12
N SER A 174 0.72 -5.05 -38.95
CA SER A 174 -0.51 -5.53 -39.59
C SER A 174 -1.08 -6.83 -39.03
N MET A 175 -0.53 -7.37 -37.95
CA MET A 175 -0.85 -8.71 -37.48
C MET A 175 -1.85 -8.72 -36.31
N VAL A 176 -2.90 -9.53 -36.48
CA VAL A 176 -3.88 -9.86 -35.45
C VAL A 176 -3.29 -11.00 -34.59
N GLU A 177 -3.63 -11.02 -33.30
CA GLU A 177 -3.14 -11.88 -32.21
C GLU A 177 -3.02 -13.41 -32.49
N ASN A 178 -3.51 -13.90 -33.62
CA ASN A 178 -3.60 -15.32 -33.96
C ASN A 178 -2.75 -15.78 -35.17
N ASP A 179 -1.87 -14.95 -35.74
CA ASP A 179 -1.03 -15.37 -36.86
C ASP A 179 0.27 -16.03 -36.37
N TRP A 180 0.41 -17.34 -36.56
CA TRP A 180 1.52 -18.16 -36.02
C TRP A 180 2.88 -17.91 -36.70
N SER A 181 2.95 -16.98 -37.65
CA SER A 181 4.18 -16.62 -38.34
C SER A 181 4.21 -15.13 -38.63
N VAL A 182 5.15 -14.40 -38.02
CA VAL A 182 5.38 -12.98 -38.33
C VAL A 182 6.17 -12.88 -39.64
N ASN A 183 5.62 -12.18 -40.63
CA ASN A 183 6.23 -12.07 -41.95
C ASN A 183 6.74 -10.66 -42.23
N PHE A 184 8.05 -10.51 -42.38
CA PHE A 184 8.69 -9.24 -42.73
C PHE A 184 9.00 -9.11 -44.22
N THR A 185 8.65 -10.10 -45.04
CA THR A 185 8.89 -10.10 -46.49
C THR A 185 8.15 -8.95 -47.17
N GLY A 186 8.89 -8.13 -47.93
CA GLY A 186 8.31 -7.02 -48.69
C GLY A 186 8.08 -5.75 -47.85
N LEU A 187 8.44 -5.74 -46.57
CA LEU A 187 8.49 -4.54 -45.76
C LEU A 187 9.69 -3.67 -46.14
N THR A 188 9.57 -2.37 -45.88
CA THR A 188 10.63 -1.40 -46.16
C THR A 188 11.61 -1.38 -45.00
N ALA A 189 12.91 -1.41 -45.31
CA ALA A 189 13.96 -1.22 -44.31
C ALA A 189 13.94 0.22 -43.81
N LEU A 190 13.96 0.39 -42.50
CA LEU A 190 13.98 1.68 -41.80
C LEU A 190 15.34 1.88 -41.12
N SER A 191 15.74 3.13 -41.02
CA SER A 191 16.98 3.62 -40.41
C SER A 191 16.68 4.67 -39.34
N GLU A 192 17.70 5.10 -38.61
CA GLU A 192 17.56 6.21 -37.65
C GLU A 192 16.97 7.46 -38.35
N ASN A 193 16.04 8.12 -37.67
CA ASN A 193 15.20 9.23 -38.12
C ASN A 193 14.08 8.89 -39.10
N ASP A 194 13.92 7.62 -39.52
CA ASP A 194 12.73 7.21 -40.24
C ASP A 194 11.52 7.09 -39.30
N THR A 195 10.33 7.27 -39.87
CA THR A 195 9.05 7.19 -39.14
C THR A 195 8.19 6.03 -39.62
N PHE A 196 7.38 5.46 -38.72
CA PHE A 196 6.43 4.39 -39.04
C PHE A 196 5.15 4.49 -38.22
N LEU A 197 4.10 3.79 -38.68
CA LEU A 197 2.87 3.59 -37.93
C LEU A 197 2.90 2.23 -37.23
N ASP A 198 2.58 2.21 -35.94
CA ASP A 198 2.42 0.97 -35.18
C ASP A 198 1.09 0.26 -35.49
N GLY A 199 0.88 -0.91 -34.90
CA GLY A 199 -0.35 -1.68 -35.09
C GLY A 199 -1.62 -1.00 -34.55
N ALA A 200 -1.48 -0.03 -33.66
CA ALA A 200 -2.57 0.79 -33.14
C ALA A 200 -2.77 2.09 -33.94
N GLY A 201 -1.95 2.34 -34.97
CA GLY A 201 -2.03 3.52 -35.84
C GLY A 201 -1.31 4.76 -35.30
N ASN A 202 -0.48 4.64 -34.26
CA ASN A 202 0.30 5.76 -33.72
C ASN A 202 1.60 5.95 -34.50
N ASN A 203 2.07 7.19 -34.57
CA ASN A 203 3.24 7.58 -35.37
C ASN A 203 4.51 7.63 -34.51
N TRP A 204 5.55 6.94 -34.96
CA TRP A 204 6.81 6.78 -34.24
C TRP A 204 7.99 7.20 -35.11
N SER A 205 9.03 7.73 -34.46
CA SER A 205 10.35 7.99 -35.05
C SER A 205 11.40 7.08 -34.42
N ILE A 206 12.31 6.56 -35.23
CA ILE A 206 13.45 5.78 -34.75
C ILE A 206 14.56 6.76 -34.32
N VAL A 207 14.92 6.77 -33.05
CA VAL A 207 15.95 7.69 -32.51
C VAL A 207 17.34 7.08 -32.60
N GLU A 208 17.46 5.81 -32.26
CA GLU A 208 18.75 5.10 -32.17
C GLU A 208 18.55 3.61 -32.49
N ILE A 209 19.50 3.04 -33.23
CA ILE A 209 19.60 1.60 -33.48
C ILE A 209 20.94 1.09 -32.95
N ASP A 210 20.94 0.39 -31.82
CA ASP A 210 22.14 -0.21 -31.22
C ASP A 210 22.18 -1.73 -31.46
N THR A 211 22.93 -2.13 -32.47
CA THR A 211 23.15 -3.54 -32.84
C THR A 211 24.04 -4.31 -31.84
N SER A 212 24.78 -3.61 -30.97
CA SER A 212 25.68 -4.25 -29.99
C SER A 212 24.92 -4.72 -28.75
N SER A 213 23.97 -3.90 -28.27
CA SER A 213 23.08 -4.25 -27.17
C SER A 213 21.76 -4.88 -27.63
N ASN A 214 21.51 -4.93 -28.94
CA ASN A 214 20.27 -5.41 -29.57
C ASN A 214 19.05 -4.59 -29.15
N THR A 215 19.18 -3.26 -29.18
CA THR A 215 18.12 -2.37 -28.73
C THR A 215 17.83 -1.30 -29.76
N ILE A 216 16.59 -0.86 -29.82
CA ILE A 216 16.21 0.38 -30.50
C ILE A 216 15.62 1.36 -29.49
N THR A 217 15.83 2.64 -29.73
CA THR A 217 15.11 3.72 -29.06
C THR A 217 14.12 4.34 -30.02
N LEU A 218 12.87 4.39 -29.59
CA LEU A 218 11.74 4.92 -30.34
C LEU A 218 11.23 6.19 -29.66
N GLU A 219 10.77 7.14 -30.46
CA GLU A 219 10.12 8.37 -30.00
C GLU A 219 8.72 8.46 -30.61
N VAL A 220 7.69 8.49 -29.79
CA VAL A 220 6.32 8.73 -30.27
C VAL A 220 6.16 10.22 -30.60
N ILE A 221 5.55 10.49 -31.75
CA ILE A 221 5.44 11.86 -32.27
C ILE A 221 4.27 12.61 -31.60
N ASP A 222 3.15 11.92 -31.39
CA ASP A 222 1.88 12.51 -30.96
C ASP A 222 1.43 12.01 -29.57
N GLY A 223 2.36 11.83 -28.63
CA GLY A 223 1.99 11.39 -27.29
C GLY A 223 3.14 11.20 -26.32
N VAL A 224 2.81 10.59 -25.17
CA VAL A 224 3.78 10.16 -24.15
C VAL A 224 3.43 8.78 -23.65
N ILE A 225 4.44 8.13 -23.08
CA ILE A 225 4.41 6.74 -22.69
C ILE A 225 4.42 6.65 -21.16
N ALA A 226 3.49 5.88 -20.62
CA ALA A 226 3.52 5.45 -19.22
C ALA A 226 3.79 3.96 -19.16
N TYR A 227 4.69 3.56 -18.28
CA TYR A 227 4.88 2.16 -17.95
C TYR A 227 3.99 1.84 -16.76
N ASN A 228 3.04 0.92 -16.94
CA ASN A 228 2.27 0.42 -15.80
C ASN A 228 3.18 -0.49 -14.97
N LYS A 229 3.88 0.08 -13.99
CA LYS A 229 4.60 -0.66 -12.95
C LYS A 229 3.74 -0.86 -11.69
N ASP A 230 2.59 -0.17 -11.59
CA ASP A 230 1.87 0.09 -10.34
C ASP A 230 0.58 -0.70 -10.13
N ASN A 231 0.32 -1.80 -10.85
CA ASN A 231 -0.79 -2.66 -10.43
C ASN A 231 -0.42 -3.40 -9.13
N TRP A 232 -0.69 -2.73 -8.01
CA TRP A 232 -0.59 -3.18 -6.62
C TRP A 232 -1.30 -4.54 -6.37
N ASN A 233 -2.17 -4.98 -7.28
CA ASN A 233 -2.88 -6.27 -7.20
C ASN A 233 -2.58 -7.25 -8.34
N ASP A 234 -1.80 -6.89 -9.37
CA ASP A 234 -1.38 -7.86 -10.38
C ASP A 234 0.00 -8.39 -10.02
N GLN A 235 -0.01 -9.35 -9.11
CA GLN A 235 1.08 -10.31 -8.97
C GLN A 235 1.25 -11.22 -10.22
N GLU A 236 0.54 -10.95 -11.32
CA GLU A 236 0.69 -11.61 -12.62
C GLU A 236 1.53 -10.78 -13.63
N ASN A 237 2.49 -10.00 -13.15
CA ASN A 237 3.35 -9.17 -14.00
C ASN A 237 4.29 -9.98 -14.93
N THR A 238 3.81 -10.33 -16.13
CA THR A 238 4.68 -10.61 -17.31
C THR A 238 4.46 -9.63 -18.46
N TYR A 239 3.52 -8.70 -18.34
CA TYR A 239 3.34 -7.63 -19.31
C TYR A 239 3.30 -6.30 -18.56
N SER A 240 4.44 -5.60 -18.49
CA SER A 240 4.42 -4.17 -18.20
C SER A 240 3.64 -3.51 -19.34
N GLU A 241 2.32 -3.38 -19.18
CA GLU A 241 1.50 -2.74 -20.19
C GLU A 241 2.00 -1.31 -20.36
N THR A 242 2.44 -1.01 -21.58
CA THR A 242 2.94 0.30 -21.94
C THR A 242 1.75 1.08 -22.50
N TYR A 243 1.26 2.04 -21.72
CA TYR A 243 0.16 2.90 -22.12
C TYR A 243 0.69 4.05 -22.96
N LEU A 244 0.04 4.31 -24.10
CA LEU A 244 0.29 5.51 -24.89
C LEU A 244 -0.81 6.52 -24.64
N PHE A 245 -0.44 7.71 -24.17
CA PHE A 245 -1.34 8.84 -24.02
C PHE A 245 -1.14 9.81 -25.17
N ASN A 246 -2.16 9.96 -26.01
CA ASN A 246 -2.11 10.87 -27.17
C ASN A 246 -2.31 12.30 -26.69
N LEU A 247 -1.23 13.08 -26.63
CA LEU A 247 -1.22 14.46 -26.14
C LEU A 247 -0.10 15.26 -26.81
N ASP A 248 -0.32 16.57 -26.97
CA ASP A 248 0.66 17.46 -27.56
C ASP A 248 1.84 17.69 -26.59
N VAL A 249 2.96 17.02 -26.86
CA VAL A 249 4.17 17.09 -26.03
C VAL A 249 4.73 18.51 -25.91
N SER A 250 4.41 19.40 -26.85
CA SER A 250 4.88 20.80 -26.83
C SER A 250 4.22 21.65 -25.75
N ILE A 251 3.15 21.16 -25.13
CA ILE A 251 2.51 21.76 -23.96
C ILE A 251 3.47 21.79 -22.77
N SER A 252 4.30 20.76 -22.60
CA SER A 252 5.28 20.65 -21.52
C SER A 252 6.57 21.43 -21.84
N LYS A 253 7.10 22.18 -20.87
CA LYS A 253 8.40 22.86 -21.02
C LYS A 253 9.58 21.90 -20.94
N SER A 254 9.46 20.83 -20.16
CA SER A 254 10.49 19.80 -20.05
C SER A 254 10.38 18.68 -21.08
N GLY A 255 9.24 18.59 -21.79
CA GLY A 255 8.88 17.41 -22.59
C GLY A 255 8.46 16.20 -21.74
N LYS A 256 8.17 16.42 -20.45
CA LYS A 256 7.80 15.39 -19.47
C LYS A 256 6.45 15.71 -18.84
N PHE A 257 5.74 14.66 -18.45
CA PHE A 257 4.42 14.75 -17.83
C PHE A 257 4.37 13.83 -16.62
N LEU A 258 3.50 14.10 -15.65
CA LEU A 258 3.25 13.16 -14.55
C LEU A 258 1.90 12.51 -14.74
N ARG A 259 1.84 11.19 -14.56
CA ARG A 259 0.57 10.48 -14.41
C ARG A 259 0.12 10.56 -12.95
N ALA A 260 -1.13 10.96 -12.72
CA ALA A 260 -1.76 10.82 -11.40
C ALA A 260 -2.56 9.52 -11.32
N ASP A 261 -3.00 9.17 -10.12
CA ASP A 261 -4.05 8.18 -9.92
C ASP A 261 -5.29 8.51 -10.78
N ASP A 262 -5.96 7.47 -11.24
CA ASP A 262 -7.15 7.63 -12.08
C ASP A 262 -8.32 8.16 -11.21
N LEU A 263 -9.12 9.04 -11.80
CA LEU A 263 -10.43 9.44 -11.27
C LEU A 263 -11.43 8.32 -11.57
N GLU A 264 -12.38 8.08 -10.68
CA GLU A 264 -13.36 7.00 -10.86
C GLU A 264 -14.77 7.46 -10.48
N ASP A 265 -15.76 6.88 -11.15
CA ASP A 265 -17.15 7.01 -10.71
C ASP A 265 -17.34 6.28 -9.39
N ASN A 266 -18.15 6.88 -8.52
CA ASN A 266 -18.16 6.49 -7.13
C ASN A 266 -19.50 6.80 -6.45
N GLU A 267 -20.23 5.74 -6.12
CA GLU A 267 -21.53 5.83 -5.44
C GLU A 267 -21.43 6.55 -4.08
N TRP A 268 -20.36 6.28 -3.33
CA TRP A 268 -20.15 6.87 -2.00
C TRP A 268 -19.84 8.36 -2.07
N SER A 269 -19.25 8.83 -3.16
CA SER A 269 -18.99 10.25 -3.41
C SER A 269 -20.11 10.92 -4.23
N ASN A 270 -21.10 10.13 -4.68
CA ASN A 270 -22.15 10.53 -5.63
C ASN A 270 -21.56 11.15 -6.91
N VAL A 271 -20.43 10.61 -7.37
CA VAL A 271 -19.71 11.05 -8.57
C VAL A 271 -20.08 10.11 -9.71
N ASP A 272 -20.59 10.70 -10.78
CA ASP A 272 -20.98 10.06 -12.03
C ASP A 272 -20.63 11.07 -13.14
N LEU A 273 -19.40 10.97 -13.65
CA LEU A 273 -18.81 11.98 -14.53
C LEU A 273 -19.32 11.89 -15.96
N ASP A 274 -19.80 10.74 -16.42
CA ASP A 274 -20.40 10.58 -17.75
C ASP A 274 -21.94 10.52 -17.74
N ASN A 275 -22.54 10.37 -16.54
CA ASN A 275 -23.97 10.35 -16.28
C ASN A 275 -24.69 9.21 -16.99
N ASP A 276 -24.07 8.04 -17.03
CA ASP A 276 -24.69 6.82 -17.55
C ASP A 276 -25.54 6.07 -16.50
N GLY A 277 -25.46 6.51 -15.24
CA GLY A 277 -26.18 5.96 -14.09
C GLY A 277 -25.51 4.74 -13.46
N VAL A 278 -24.31 4.39 -13.90
CA VAL A 278 -23.42 3.40 -13.29
C VAL A 278 -22.41 4.16 -12.46
N MET A 279 -22.40 3.91 -11.14
CA MET A 279 -21.45 4.53 -10.22
C MET A 279 -20.50 3.45 -9.70
N SER A 280 -19.65 2.95 -10.59
CA SER A 280 -18.78 1.81 -10.33
C SER A 280 -17.30 2.20 -10.35
N TRP A 281 -16.49 1.50 -9.55
CA TRP A 281 -15.03 1.62 -9.55
C TRP A 281 -14.37 1.07 -10.85
N ASP A 282 -15.18 0.58 -11.79
CA ASP A 282 -14.70 0.02 -13.07
C ASP A 282 -14.55 1.11 -14.14
N GLU A 283 -15.19 2.28 -13.98
CA GLU A 283 -15.07 3.42 -14.89
C GLU A 283 -13.95 4.37 -14.47
N ARG A 284 -12.90 4.42 -15.29
CA ARG A 284 -11.68 5.19 -15.01
C ARG A 284 -11.50 6.37 -15.94
N TYR A 285 -11.10 7.50 -15.36
CA TYR A 285 -10.77 8.75 -16.02
C TYR A 285 -9.31 9.08 -15.73
N TYR A 286 -8.51 9.24 -16.78
CA TYR A 286 -7.08 9.45 -16.68
C TYR A 286 -6.76 10.90 -16.33
N VAL A 287 -5.78 11.07 -15.45
CA VAL A 287 -5.31 12.38 -14.98
C VAL A 287 -3.83 12.55 -15.29
N ILE A 288 -3.48 13.64 -15.99
CA ILE A 288 -2.11 13.97 -16.39
C ILE A 288 -1.77 15.39 -15.95
N LEU A 289 -0.57 15.57 -15.39
CA LEU A 289 -0.03 16.90 -15.08
C LEU A 289 1.05 17.30 -16.09
N ALA A 290 1.05 18.58 -16.47
CA ALA A 290 2.03 19.17 -17.37
C ALA A 290 2.67 20.43 -16.76
N ASP A 291 3.94 20.64 -17.06
CA ASP A 291 4.75 21.78 -16.65
C ASP A 291 4.77 22.88 -17.73
N THR A 292 3.61 23.50 -17.94
CA THR A 292 3.36 24.41 -19.06
C THR A 292 4.10 25.74 -18.95
N ASN A 293 4.39 26.18 -17.73
CA ASN A 293 4.99 27.48 -17.48
C ASN A 293 6.49 27.39 -17.18
N ILE A 294 6.89 26.50 -16.27
CA ILE A 294 8.28 26.34 -15.82
C ILE A 294 8.66 24.86 -15.85
N SER A 295 9.78 24.53 -16.49
CA SER A 295 10.29 23.16 -16.57
C SER A 295 10.42 22.52 -15.19
N GLY A 296 9.79 21.37 -14.98
CA GLY A 296 9.81 20.62 -13.72
C GLY A 296 8.79 21.08 -12.67
N ILE A 297 7.98 22.11 -12.94
CA ILE A 297 6.89 22.53 -12.06
C ILE A 297 5.58 22.23 -12.77
N TYR A 298 4.92 21.14 -12.38
CA TYR A 298 3.74 20.62 -13.06
C TYR A 298 2.49 21.42 -12.72
N ASP A 299 2.31 22.57 -13.37
CA ASP A 299 1.34 23.60 -13.02
C ASP A 299 -0.10 23.35 -13.56
N THR A 300 -0.26 22.56 -14.62
CA THR A 300 -1.57 22.31 -15.27
C THR A 300 -2.02 20.86 -15.12
N VAL A 301 -3.32 20.63 -14.89
CA VAL A 301 -3.93 19.30 -14.76
C VAL A 301 -4.87 19.06 -15.94
N TYR A 302 -4.77 17.90 -16.56
CA TYR A 302 -5.65 17.44 -17.63
C TYR A 302 -6.39 16.19 -17.16
N VAL A 303 -7.69 16.13 -17.45
CA VAL A 303 -8.54 14.97 -17.15
C VAL A 303 -9.21 14.50 -18.43
N SER A 304 -9.18 13.20 -18.69
CA SER A 304 -9.75 12.58 -19.89
C SER A 304 -10.44 11.26 -19.57
N ASN A 305 -11.55 10.95 -20.25
CA ASN A 305 -12.20 9.64 -20.18
C ASN A 305 -11.56 8.58 -21.09
N SER A 306 -10.44 8.90 -21.74
CA SER A 306 -9.68 7.99 -22.59
C SER A 306 -8.20 8.36 -22.59
N THR A 307 -7.35 7.49 -23.14
CA THR A 307 -5.92 7.79 -23.32
C THR A 307 -5.66 8.89 -24.37
N ASN A 308 -6.70 9.39 -25.06
CA ASN A 308 -6.60 10.52 -25.97
C ASN A 308 -6.94 11.86 -25.29
N PHE A 309 -5.91 12.66 -25.04
CA PHE A 309 -6.00 13.94 -24.34
C PHE A 309 -6.19 15.15 -25.26
N THR A 310 -6.39 14.94 -26.57
CA THR A 310 -6.65 16.05 -27.51
C THR A 310 -7.92 16.86 -27.18
N ASN A 311 -8.90 16.24 -26.52
CA ASN A 311 -10.11 16.88 -26.01
C ASN A 311 -10.22 16.82 -24.47
N ALA A 312 -9.09 16.63 -23.77
CA ALA A 312 -9.09 16.57 -22.32
C ALA A 312 -9.60 17.88 -21.70
N ILE A 313 -10.25 17.74 -20.54
CA ILE A 313 -10.64 18.87 -19.72
C ILE A 313 -9.37 19.40 -19.04
N VAL A 314 -9.04 20.68 -19.27
CA VAL A 314 -7.98 21.37 -18.53
C VAL A 314 -8.53 21.75 -17.16
N ALA A 315 -8.35 20.85 -16.19
CA ALA A 315 -8.80 21.03 -14.83
C ALA A 315 -8.03 22.19 -14.19
N SER A 316 -8.77 23.23 -13.85
CA SER A 316 -8.29 24.38 -13.10
C SER A 316 -9.37 24.82 -12.12
N PRO A 317 -9.03 25.60 -11.07
CA PRO A 317 -10.00 25.97 -10.05
C PRO A 317 -11.22 26.70 -10.63
N GLY A 318 -12.36 26.01 -10.62
CA GLY A 318 -13.65 26.48 -11.13
C GLY A 318 -14.04 26.04 -12.54
N VAL A 319 -13.23 25.21 -13.20
CA VAL A 319 -13.66 24.48 -14.41
C VAL A 319 -14.38 23.21 -13.97
N PRO A 320 -15.64 22.99 -14.38
CA PRO A 320 -16.37 21.77 -14.07
C PRO A 320 -15.74 20.58 -14.80
N ILE A 321 -15.65 19.45 -14.11
CA ILE A 321 -15.19 18.18 -14.66
C ILE A 321 -16.42 17.28 -14.75
N ASN A 322 -16.79 17.00 -16.00
CA ASN A 322 -17.93 16.21 -16.42
C ASN A 322 -17.73 15.88 -17.91
N PHE A 323 -17.92 14.63 -18.28
CA PHE A 323 -17.83 14.12 -19.65
C PHE A 323 -19.21 13.93 -20.29
N SER A 324 -20.29 14.11 -19.53
CA SER A 324 -21.64 14.10 -20.05
C SER A 324 -21.98 15.37 -20.84
N THR A 325 -22.88 15.19 -21.82
CA THR A 325 -23.48 16.31 -22.56
C THR A 325 -24.74 16.87 -21.90
N ASP A 326 -25.24 16.20 -20.86
CA ASP A 326 -26.39 16.66 -20.09
C ASP A 326 -25.98 17.82 -19.17
N SER A 327 -26.76 18.89 -19.17
CA SER A 327 -26.52 20.08 -18.35
C SER A 327 -26.92 19.89 -16.89
N ASP A 328 -27.66 18.83 -16.58
CA ASP A 328 -28.15 18.56 -15.21
C ASP A 328 -27.18 17.69 -14.38
N VAL A 329 -25.99 17.38 -14.91
CA VAL A 329 -24.99 16.48 -14.31
C VAL A 329 -24.20 17.14 -13.19
N ASN A 330 -23.95 16.36 -12.14
CA ASN A 330 -23.21 16.78 -10.96
C ASN A 330 -21.70 16.81 -11.25
N SER A 331 -21.22 17.95 -11.77
CA SER A 331 -19.79 18.15 -12.03
C SER A 331 -18.97 18.22 -10.73
N ILE A 332 -17.77 17.66 -10.76
CA ILE A 332 -16.76 17.90 -9.70
C ILE A 332 -15.81 19.02 -10.11
N TYR A 333 -15.06 19.56 -9.15
CA TYR A 333 -14.13 20.67 -9.37
C TYR A 333 -12.80 20.40 -8.69
N LEU A 334 -11.70 20.63 -9.41
CA LEU A 334 -10.37 20.71 -8.79
C LEU A 334 -10.32 21.97 -7.92
N LEU A 335 -10.16 21.82 -6.61
CA LEU A 335 -10.05 22.95 -5.70
C LEU A 335 -8.61 23.44 -5.59
N LYS A 336 -7.69 22.50 -5.42
CA LYS A 336 -6.26 22.80 -5.25
C LYS A 336 -5.42 21.61 -5.66
N LYS A 337 -4.17 21.93 -5.97
CA LYS A 337 -3.07 20.98 -6.08
C LYS A 337 -2.08 21.32 -4.98
N LYS A 338 -1.64 20.31 -4.24
CA LYS A 338 -0.68 20.43 -3.15
C LYS A 338 0.54 19.59 -3.50
N TYR A 339 1.71 20.20 -3.57
CA TYR A 339 2.93 19.41 -3.62
C TYR A 339 3.30 18.97 -2.20
N ASN A 340 3.73 17.73 -2.08
CA ASN A 340 4.32 17.19 -0.86
C ASN A 340 5.73 16.70 -1.22
N SER A 341 6.73 17.28 -0.54
CA SER A 341 8.10 16.77 -0.59
C SER A 341 8.22 15.58 0.37
N GLY A 342 8.77 14.47 -0.10
CA GLY A 342 9.16 13.38 0.81
C GLY A 342 10.35 13.79 1.68
N SER A 343 10.50 13.20 2.87
CA SER A 343 11.60 13.56 3.79
C SER A 343 13.00 13.22 3.25
N SER A 344 13.12 12.30 2.27
CA SER A 344 14.37 12.03 1.53
C SER A 344 14.56 12.92 0.29
N GLY A 345 13.55 13.70 -0.09
CA GLY A 345 13.53 14.51 -1.31
C GLY A 345 13.28 13.75 -2.62
N ASN A 346 13.19 12.41 -2.62
CA ASN A 346 13.01 11.61 -3.85
C ASN A 346 11.59 11.06 -4.06
N THR A 347 10.73 11.08 -3.04
CA THR A 347 9.32 10.63 -3.12
C THR A 347 8.35 11.79 -3.29
N ASN A 348 8.75 12.82 -4.03
CA ASN A 348 7.93 14.01 -4.25
C ASN A 348 6.66 13.68 -5.04
N TYR A 349 5.56 14.31 -4.64
CA TYR A 349 4.29 14.09 -5.33
C TYR A 349 3.34 15.30 -5.25
N TYR A 350 2.49 15.42 -6.25
CA TYR A 350 1.37 16.35 -6.27
C TYR A 350 0.09 15.63 -5.84
N GLN A 351 -0.49 16.05 -4.72
CA GLN A 351 -1.82 15.66 -4.29
C GLN A 351 -2.85 16.58 -4.95
N LEU A 352 -3.81 16.00 -5.65
CA LEU A 352 -4.92 16.70 -6.28
C LEU A 352 -6.16 16.60 -5.39
N VAL A 353 -6.81 17.73 -5.12
CA VAL A 353 -7.99 17.78 -4.24
C VAL A 353 -9.20 18.24 -5.03
N TYR A 354 -10.17 17.34 -5.19
CA TYR A 354 -11.42 17.60 -5.91
C TYR A 354 -12.61 17.63 -4.97
N THR A 355 -13.68 18.32 -5.35
CA THR A 355 -14.98 18.22 -4.66
C THR A 355 -15.64 16.88 -4.94
N THR A 356 -16.47 16.40 -4.02
CA THR A 356 -17.50 15.38 -4.30
C THR A 356 -18.87 16.06 -4.46
N ASN A 357 -19.89 15.25 -4.76
CA ASN A 357 -21.27 15.70 -4.81
C ASN A 357 -22.06 15.40 -3.53
N ASN A 358 -21.35 15.05 -2.44
CA ASN A 358 -21.94 14.81 -1.14
C ASN A 358 -21.64 15.95 -0.16
N PRO A 359 -22.62 16.38 0.65
CA PRO A 359 -22.42 17.42 1.65
C PRO A 359 -21.56 16.88 2.79
N GLY A 360 -20.42 17.52 3.00
CA GLY A 360 -19.44 17.14 4.00
C GLY A 360 -19.69 17.73 5.39
N TRP A 361 -18.65 17.65 6.21
CA TRP A 361 -18.66 18.15 7.58
C TRP A 361 -18.58 19.68 7.62
N PRO A 362 -19.44 20.36 8.39
CA PRO A 362 -19.28 21.79 8.66
C PRO A 362 -17.90 22.08 9.27
N GLY A 363 -17.33 23.24 8.98
CA GLY A 363 -16.06 23.64 9.59
C GLY A 363 -14.79 23.09 8.96
N ARG A 364 -14.91 22.35 7.84
CA ARG A 364 -13.76 21.75 7.16
C ARG A 364 -12.72 22.79 6.76
N ASP A 365 -11.46 22.42 6.88
CA ASP A 365 -10.35 23.18 6.33
C ASP A 365 -10.27 22.99 4.80
N ILE A 366 -10.39 24.10 4.06
CA ILE A 366 -10.29 24.11 2.60
C ILE A 366 -8.84 24.34 2.12
N GLY A 367 -7.91 24.64 3.04
CA GLY A 367 -6.47 24.60 2.83
C GLY A 367 -5.71 25.90 3.08
N ILE A 368 -4.48 25.91 2.57
CA ILE A 368 -3.53 27.02 2.71
C ILE A 368 -3.42 27.75 1.37
N TYR A 369 -3.46 29.09 1.39
CA TYR A 369 -3.41 29.95 0.21
C TYR A 369 -2.41 31.10 0.39
N GLN A 370 -1.86 31.60 -0.72
CA GLN A 370 -0.95 32.74 -0.70
C GLN A 370 -1.70 34.07 -0.47
N PRO A 371 -1.10 35.05 0.21
CA PRO A 371 -1.59 36.42 0.19
C PRO A 371 -1.75 36.92 -1.26
N ASN A 372 -2.82 37.67 -1.51
CA ASN A 372 -3.15 38.20 -2.84
C ASN A 372 -3.48 37.14 -3.92
N SER A 373 -3.70 35.87 -3.55
CA SER A 373 -4.30 34.89 -4.45
C SER A 373 -5.84 34.95 -4.42
N THR A 374 -6.49 34.14 -5.27
CA THR A 374 -7.93 33.89 -5.20
C THR A 374 -8.18 32.56 -4.50
N LEU A 375 -8.96 32.58 -3.43
CA LEU A 375 -9.49 31.43 -2.73
C LEU A 375 -10.78 30.96 -3.43
N LYS A 376 -10.92 29.66 -3.69
CA LYS A 376 -12.16 29.06 -4.21
C LYS A 376 -12.87 28.33 -3.08
N VAL A 377 -14.09 28.76 -2.76
CA VAL A 377 -14.86 28.23 -1.63
C VAL A 377 -16.07 27.46 -2.15
N PRO A 378 -16.07 26.12 -2.07
CA PRO A 378 -17.21 25.32 -2.45
C PRO A 378 -18.24 25.27 -1.31
N ILE A 379 -19.51 25.57 -1.61
CA ILE A 379 -20.61 25.60 -0.66
C ILE A 379 -21.75 24.71 -1.16
N TYR A 380 -22.27 23.87 -0.28
CA TYR A 380 -23.50 23.10 -0.46
C TYR A 380 -24.62 23.67 0.42
N VAL A 381 -25.77 23.95 -0.20
CA VAL A 381 -27.00 24.38 0.46
C VAL A 381 -28.07 23.32 0.24
N THR A 382 -28.48 22.65 1.32
CA THR A 382 -29.45 21.54 1.26
C THR A 382 -30.61 21.75 2.23
N GLU A 383 -31.69 20.99 2.05
CA GLU A 383 -32.78 20.95 3.02
C GLU A 383 -32.29 20.31 4.35
N PRO A 384 -32.65 20.86 5.53
CA PRO A 384 -32.25 20.28 6.83
C PRO A 384 -32.66 18.82 7.01
N SER A 385 -33.82 18.43 6.48
CA SER A 385 -34.38 17.08 6.61
C SER A 385 -33.88 16.08 5.58
N ASN A 386 -33.23 16.54 4.49
CA ASN A 386 -32.74 15.66 3.44
C ASN A 386 -31.45 16.24 2.82
N LYS A 387 -30.31 15.72 3.26
CA LYS A 387 -28.99 16.16 2.82
C LYS A 387 -28.74 15.90 1.32
N SER A 388 -29.41 14.92 0.73
CA SER A 388 -29.29 14.60 -0.70
C SER A 388 -30.11 15.54 -1.59
N LYS A 389 -30.91 16.45 -1.01
CA LYS A 389 -31.72 17.39 -1.76
C LYS A 389 -31.16 18.81 -1.64
N GLY A 390 -30.41 19.18 -2.68
CA GLY A 390 -29.93 20.54 -2.89
C GLY A 390 -31.06 21.57 -3.03
N ILE A 391 -30.76 22.81 -2.65
CA ILE A 391 -31.65 23.95 -2.85
C ILE A 391 -31.12 24.76 -4.01
N GLU A 392 -31.83 24.74 -5.13
CA GLU A 392 -31.49 25.48 -6.34
C GLU A 392 -31.75 26.98 -6.20
N ASN A 393 -30.93 27.81 -6.85
CA ASN A 393 -31.08 29.26 -6.95
C ASN A 393 -31.06 30.02 -5.61
N ALA A 394 -30.53 29.43 -4.55
CA ALA A 394 -30.18 30.16 -3.33
C ALA A 394 -28.93 31.01 -3.60
N THR A 395 -28.92 32.28 -3.20
CA THR A 395 -27.78 33.16 -3.45
C THR A 395 -26.80 33.07 -2.30
N VAL A 396 -25.62 32.50 -2.55
CA VAL A 396 -24.53 32.37 -1.57
C VAL A 396 -23.57 33.55 -1.71
N ARG A 397 -23.13 34.09 -0.58
CA ARG A 397 -22.29 35.29 -0.49
C ARG A 397 -21.25 35.16 0.63
N ILE A 398 -20.04 35.65 0.37
CA ILE A 398 -18.95 35.75 1.35
C ILE A 398 -18.48 37.21 1.40
N LYS A 399 -18.76 37.91 2.52
CA LYS A 399 -18.39 39.33 2.69
C LYS A 399 -17.10 39.54 3.47
N ASN A 400 -16.81 38.66 4.40
CA ASN A 400 -15.71 38.81 5.34
C ASN A 400 -15.08 37.45 5.63
N LEU A 401 -13.77 37.47 5.91
CA LEU A 401 -13.11 36.42 6.68
C LEU A 401 -13.22 36.77 8.17
N VAL A 402 -13.18 35.78 9.05
CA VAL A 402 -13.22 35.99 10.50
C VAL A 402 -11.97 35.40 11.11
N LYS A 403 -11.22 36.21 11.86
CA LYS A 403 -10.11 35.75 12.69
C LYS A 403 -10.59 35.62 14.13
N PHE A 404 -10.31 34.48 14.75
CA PHE A 404 -10.56 34.28 16.17
C PHE A 404 -9.31 34.66 16.97
N GLY A 405 -9.48 35.38 18.07
CA GLY A 405 -8.40 35.72 18.99
C GLY A 405 -8.89 35.84 20.42
N TYR A 406 -7.98 36.13 21.34
CA TYR A 406 -8.27 36.24 22.79
C TYR A 406 -9.41 37.23 23.12
N ASN A 407 -9.56 38.28 22.30
CA ASN A 407 -10.62 39.30 22.45
C ASN A 407 -11.91 38.98 21.67
N GLY A 408 -12.06 37.75 21.16
CA GLY A 408 -13.20 37.29 20.36
C GLY A 408 -12.99 37.41 18.84
N GLU A 409 -14.11 37.44 18.12
CA GLU A 409 -14.15 37.45 16.66
C GLU A 409 -13.75 38.82 16.08
N THR A 410 -12.84 38.83 15.12
CA THR A 410 -12.48 40.01 14.32
C THR A 410 -12.85 39.78 12.86
N ASN A 411 -13.79 40.57 12.33
CA ASN A 411 -14.14 40.52 10.91
C ASN A 411 -13.07 41.23 10.07
N ILE A 412 -12.59 40.54 9.05
CA ILE A 412 -11.66 41.04 8.03
C ILE A 412 -12.47 41.22 6.73
N PRO A 413 -12.82 42.47 6.36
CA PRO A 413 -13.62 42.72 5.17
C PRO A 413 -12.85 42.39 3.90
N LEU A 414 -13.54 41.76 2.95
CA LEU A 414 -13.01 41.51 1.62
C LEU A 414 -13.19 42.75 0.74
N THR A 415 -12.20 43.03 -0.12
CA THR A 415 -12.22 44.20 -1.02
C THR A 415 -13.23 44.05 -2.16
N THR A 416 -13.51 42.81 -2.57
CA THR A 416 -14.52 42.43 -3.55
C THR A 416 -15.26 41.20 -3.04
N TYR A 417 -16.59 41.20 -3.12
CA TYR A 417 -17.42 40.00 -2.89
C TYR A 417 -18.26 39.72 -4.14
N VAL A 418 -18.56 38.45 -4.35
CA VAL A 418 -19.36 37.95 -5.47
C VAL A 418 -20.54 37.16 -4.90
N ASP A 419 -21.71 37.37 -5.48
CA ASP A 419 -22.92 36.60 -5.21
C ASP A 419 -23.01 35.49 -6.25
N VAL A 420 -23.14 34.24 -5.80
CA VAL A 420 -23.24 33.07 -6.67
C VAL A 420 -24.51 32.31 -6.32
N ASN A 421 -25.32 31.99 -7.32
CA ASN A 421 -26.50 31.16 -7.13
C ASN A 421 -26.11 29.68 -7.12
N THR A 422 -26.77 28.91 -6.25
CA THR A 422 -26.63 27.47 -6.25
C THR A 422 -27.22 26.83 -7.51
N THR A 423 -26.58 25.77 -7.99
CA THR A 423 -27.06 24.89 -9.07
C THR A 423 -28.25 24.04 -8.60
N ASN A 424 -28.81 23.22 -9.49
CA ASN A 424 -29.87 22.23 -9.18
C ASN A 424 -29.49 21.27 -8.03
N THR A 425 -28.20 21.02 -7.82
CA THR A 425 -27.66 20.21 -6.72
C THR A 425 -27.49 20.96 -5.41
N GLY A 426 -27.78 22.27 -5.38
CA GLY A 426 -27.50 23.11 -4.22
C GLY A 426 -26.04 23.52 -4.08
N PHE A 427 -25.20 23.30 -5.10
CA PHE A 427 -23.77 23.64 -5.08
C PHE A 427 -23.50 25.06 -5.58
N ALA A 428 -22.58 25.77 -4.93
CA ALA A 428 -22.04 27.05 -5.38
C ALA A 428 -20.52 27.10 -5.15
N LEU A 429 -19.76 27.57 -6.14
CA LEU A 429 -18.33 27.83 -6.01
C LEU A 429 -18.08 29.34 -6.04
N ILE A 430 -17.47 29.87 -4.98
CA ILE A 430 -17.28 31.31 -4.81
C ILE A 430 -15.80 31.67 -4.84
N ASP A 431 -15.48 32.71 -5.61
CA ASP A 431 -14.14 33.29 -5.69
C ASP A 431 -13.97 34.39 -4.64
N VAL A 432 -13.03 34.19 -3.73
CA VAL A 432 -12.68 35.13 -2.67
C VAL A 432 -11.28 35.69 -2.92
N ASN A 433 -11.18 36.98 -3.22
CA ASN A 433 -9.90 37.64 -3.44
C ASN A 433 -9.19 37.91 -2.10
N LEU A 434 -8.00 37.34 -1.90
CA LEU A 434 -7.19 37.49 -0.69
C LEU A 434 -6.23 38.69 -0.73
N SER A 435 -6.39 39.60 -1.70
CA SER A 435 -5.61 40.83 -1.79
C SER A 435 -5.75 41.67 -0.54
N GLY A 436 -4.63 41.91 0.16
CA GLY A 436 -4.58 42.67 1.41
C GLY A 436 -4.97 41.88 2.67
N VAL A 437 -5.28 40.59 2.55
CA VAL A 437 -5.44 39.69 3.71
C VAL A 437 -4.05 39.32 4.23
N LEU A 438 -3.81 39.57 5.52
CA LEU A 438 -2.54 39.23 6.18
C LEU A 438 -2.48 37.72 6.48
N ASN A 439 -1.29 37.21 6.76
CA ASN A 439 -1.12 35.81 7.14
C ASN A 439 -1.89 35.49 8.44
N GLY A 440 -2.45 34.28 8.49
CA GLY A 440 -3.19 33.78 9.64
C GLY A 440 -4.24 32.77 9.26
N ASP A 441 -4.94 32.26 10.27
CA ASP A 441 -6.03 31.31 10.12
C ASP A 441 -7.36 32.04 10.24
N TYR A 442 -8.27 31.72 9.33
CA TYR A 442 -9.52 32.42 9.14
C TYR A 442 -10.67 31.45 8.94
N PHE A 443 -11.85 31.85 9.42
CA PHE A 443 -13.12 31.26 9.03
C PHE A 443 -13.72 32.07 7.88
N VAL A 444 -14.20 31.38 6.85
CA VAL A 444 -14.87 31.97 5.71
C VAL A 444 -16.35 32.15 6.03
N LYS A 445 -16.79 33.37 6.37
CA LYS A 445 -18.18 33.57 6.80
C LYS A 445 -19.15 33.50 5.62
N VAL A 446 -20.01 32.49 5.62
CA VAL A 446 -20.99 32.23 4.56
C VAL A 446 -22.37 32.79 4.93
N GLU A 447 -22.97 33.54 4.02
CA GLU A 447 -24.35 34.06 4.08
C GLU A 447 -25.12 33.53 2.85
N VAL A 448 -26.31 32.99 3.07
CA VAL A 448 -27.18 32.46 2.01
C VAL A 448 -28.50 33.22 2.03
N GLU A 449 -28.85 33.87 0.93
CA GLU A 449 -30.17 34.47 0.74
C GLU A 449 -31.12 33.43 0.15
N TYR A 450 -32.19 33.10 0.89
CA TYR A 450 -33.22 32.16 0.46
C TYR A 450 -34.59 32.69 0.87
N ASN A 451 -35.53 32.74 -0.09
CA ASN A 451 -36.87 33.32 0.10
C ASN A 451 -36.87 34.75 0.69
N GLY A 452 -35.85 35.55 0.40
CA GLY A 452 -35.70 36.93 0.89
C GLY A 452 -35.18 37.06 2.31
N GLU A 453 -34.76 35.97 2.95
CA GLU A 453 -34.09 35.96 4.25
C GLU A 453 -32.62 35.58 4.11
N ASN A 454 -31.75 36.24 4.88
CA ASN A 454 -30.32 35.89 4.95
C ASN A 454 -30.10 34.90 6.09
N VAL A 455 -29.58 33.73 5.76
CA VAL A 455 -29.27 32.64 6.68
C VAL A 455 -27.76 32.44 6.72
N THR A 456 -27.18 32.29 7.91
CA THR A 456 -25.75 31.95 8.09
C THR A 456 -25.60 30.54 8.65
N THR A 457 -24.38 30.04 8.73
CA THR A 457 -24.11 28.78 9.45
C THR A 457 -24.61 28.84 10.90
N ALA A 458 -24.91 27.68 11.49
CA ALA A 458 -25.48 27.59 12.85
C ALA A 458 -24.49 28.07 13.92
N THR A 459 -23.20 27.77 13.74
CA THR A 459 -22.11 28.24 14.58
C THR A 459 -20.99 28.85 13.74
N ILE A 460 -20.08 29.61 14.34
CA ILE A 460 -18.89 30.07 13.62
C ILE A 460 -18.00 28.90 13.19
N TRP A 461 -17.94 27.83 14.00
CA TRP A 461 -17.12 26.63 13.75
C TRP A 461 -17.58 25.84 12.53
N ASP A 462 -18.83 26.02 12.12
CA ASP A 462 -19.39 25.40 10.91
C ASP A 462 -18.89 26.09 9.61
N ASN A 463 -18.29 27.28 9.70
CA ASN A 463 -17.75 27.96 8.52
C ASN A 463 -16.47 27.28 8.02
N PRO A 464 -16.25 27.21 6.69
CA PRO A 464 -15.00 26.69 6.13
C PRO A 464 -13.79 27.40 6.73
N ARG A 465 -12.72 26.66 7.03
CA ARG A 465 -11.46 27.22 7.54
C ARG A 465 -10.46 27.38 6.42
N VAL A 466 -9.70 28.46 6.43
CA VAL A 466 -8.64 28.71 5.46
C VAL A 466 -7.45 29.33 6.17
N ALA A 467 -6.25 28.89 5.80
CA ALA A 467 -5.01 29.51 6.21
C ALA A 467 -4.48 30.38 5.06
N VAL A 468 -4.12 31.63 5.36
CA VAL A 468 -3.36 32.47 4.44
C VAL A 468 -1.91 32.49 4.90
N ARG A 469 -0.99 32.10 4.01
CA ARG A 469 0.43 31.95 4.33
C ARG A 469 1.37 32.40 3.20
N ASN A 470 2.52 32.98 3.52
CA ASN A 470 3.59 33.26 2.54
C ASN A 470 4.26 31.99 2.04
N PHE A 471 4.36 30.99 2.92
CA PHE A 471 4.85 29.65 2.62
C PHE A 471 4.31 28.66 3.65
N VAL A 472 4.33 27.36 3.34
CA VAL A 472 3.77 26.32 4.19
C VAL A 472 4.77 26.01 5.30
N VAL A 473 4.34 26.17 6.55
CA VAL A 473 5.11 25.80 7.74
C VAL A 473 4.36 24.77 8.54
N ARG A 474 5.03 23.67 8.87
CA ARG A 474 4.63 22.70 9.88
C ARG A 474 5.65 22.71 11.00
N GLY A 475 5.23 22.23 12.16
CA GLY A 475 6.16 21.93 13.22
C GLY A 475 5.45 21.29 14.39
N GLU A 476 6.20 20.69 15.28
CA GLU A 476 5.72 19.95 16.46
C GLU A 476 6.70 20.14 17.60
N ILE A 477 6.21 20.09 18.85
CA ILE A 477 7.06 20.21 20.04
C ILE A 477 7.15 18.82 20.67
N GLY A 478 8.36 18.34 20.83
CA GLY A 478 8.59 16.97 21.22
C GLY A 478 10.04 16.73 21.62
N LEU A 479 10.43 15.46 21.61
CA LEU A 479 11.80 15.07 21.83
C LEU A 479 12.46 14.71 20.51
N LYS A 480 13.59 15.39 20.24
CA LYS A 480 14.47 15.05 19.15
C LYS A 480 15.48 14.00 19.60
N GLY A 481 15.54 12.89 18.88
CA GLY A 481 16.58 11.89 19.04
C GLY A 481 17.51 11.78 17.83
N LEU A 482 18.67 11.19 18.06
CA LEU A 482 19.64 10.88 17.01
C LEU A 482 19.96 9.40 17.08
N VAL A 483 19.79 8.71 15.96
CA VAL A 483 20.34 7.37 15.77
C VAL A 483 21.52 7.50 14.82
N ASP A 484 22.67 7.02 15.25
CA ASP A 484 23.91 7.02 14.48
C ASP A 484 24.39 5.58 14.22
N GLY A 485 25.39 5.43 13.34
CA GLY A 485 25.98 4.13 13.05
C GLY A 485 25.20 3.28 12.03
N ILE A 486 24.34 3.92 11.22
CA ILE A 486 23.64 3.25 10.13
C ILE A 486 24.66 2.65 9.16
N THR A 487 24.58 1.35 8.95
CA THR A 487 25.54 0.59 8.14
C THR A 487 24.84 0.06 6.91
N LYS A 488 25.42 0.30 5.72
CA LYS A 488 24.94 -0.31 4.48
C LYS A 488 25.09 -1.83 4.59
N TRP A 489 23.98 -2.52 4.44
CA TRP A 489 23.89 -3.95 4.26
C TRP A 489 23.61 -4.26 2.79
N ASP A 490 24.67 -4.24 1.99
CA ASP A 490 24.62 -4.63 0.59
C ASP A 490 24.49 -6.16 0.48
N VAL A 491 23.40 -6.65 -0.09
CA VAL A 491 23.18 -8.10 -0.27
C VAL A 491 24.29 -8.70 -1.14
N ASP A 492 24.83 -7.99 -2.13
CA ASP A 492 25.86 -8.53 -3.02
C ASP A 492 27.25 -8.60 -2.34
N GLU A 493 27.55 -7.72 -1.37
CA GLU A 493 28.83 -7.74 -0.64
C GLU A 493 28.79 -8.52 0.68
N ASN A 494 27.61 -8.66 1.30
CA ASN A 494 27.44 -9.26 2.62
C ASN A 494 26.94 -10.71 2.59
N VAL A 495 26.62 -11.23 1.42
CA VAL A 495 26.36 -12.66 1.19
C VAL A 495 27.67 -13.41 1.16
N THR A 496 27.77 -14.46 1.99
CA THR A 496 28.98 -15.30 2.03
C THR A 496 28.99 -16.38 0.96
N ASP A 497 27.81 -16.88 0.57
CA ASP A 497 27.61 -17.71 -0.60
C ASP A 497 26.27 -17.35 -1.27
N GLU A 498 26.32 -17.09 -2.57
CA GLU A 498 25.14 -17.01 -3.43
C GLU A 498 25.00 -18.35 -4.15
N LEU A 499 23.90 -19.07 -3.88
CA LEU A 499 23.64 -20.34 -4.55
C LEU A 499 22.76 -20.06 -5.77
N TRP A 500 23.39 -20.20 -6.95
CA TRP A 500 22.78 -20.00 -8.25
C TRP A 500 22.12 -21.27 -8.78
N GLU A 501 21.08 -21.07 -9.61
CA GLU A 501 20.47 -22.11 -10.44
C GLU A 501 20.20 -23.39 -9.64
N GLY A 502 19.40 -23.26 -8.58
CA GLY A 502 18.92 -24.41 -7.83
C GLY A 502 18.32 -25.43 -8.79
N ASN A 503 18.83 -26.67 -8.76
CA ASN A 503 18.16 -27.76 -9.43
C ASN A 503 16.81 -27.91 -8.73
N LEU A 504 15.70 -27.71 -9.43
CA LEU A 504 14.42 -27.98 -8.80
C LEU A 504 14.42 -29.36 -8.18
N VAL A 505 13.79 -29.46 -7.01
CA VAL A 505 13.45 -30.79 -6.54
C VAL A 505 12.54 -31.36 -7.62
N HIS A 506 13.01 -32.43 -8.24
CA HIS A 506 12.22 -33.18 -9.17
C HIS A 506 11.05 -33.79 -8.41
N MET A 507 9.95 -33.07 -8.29
CA MET A 507 8.75 -33.55 -7.64
C MET A 507 7.98 -34.45 -8.58
N ASP A 508 8.42 -35.70 -8.57
CA ASP A 508 7.67 -36.88 -8.99
C ASP A 508 6.38 -36.95 -8.16
N CYS A 509 5.35 -36.24 -8.61
CA CYS A 509 3.91 -36.54 -8.46
C CYS A 509 3.12 -35.21 -8.39
N ASN A 510 2.79 -34.65 -9.55
CA ASN A 510 1.49 -34.02 -9.67
C ASN A 510 0.46 -35.13 -9.95
N TRP A 511 -0.40 -35.41 -8.96
CA TRP A 511 -1.50 -36.35 -9.11
C TRP A 511 -2.57 -35.74 -10.00
N GLY A 512 -2.53 -36.05 -11.30
CA GLY A 512 -3.68 -35.86 -12.18
C GLY A 512 -4.80 -36.83 -11.78
N SER A 513 -5.78 -36.36 -11.02
CA SER A 513 -6.99 -37.14 -10.71
C SER A 513 -7.89 -37.23 -11.94
N TYR A 514 -8.01 -38.45 -12.48
CA TYR A 514 -9.16 -39.03 -13.21
C TYR A 514 -10.06 -38.11 -14.06
N ASN A 515 -9.98 -38.31 -15.38
CA ASN A 515 -11.19 -38.45 -16.19
C ASN A 515 -11.01 -39.58 -17.23
N CYS A 516 -11.09 -40.82 -16.76
CA CYS A 516 -11.08 -41.98 -17.63
C CYS A 516 -12.36 -42.01 -18.47
N SER A 517 -12.29 -41.54 -19.72
CA SER A 517 -13.26 -41.99 -20.72
C SER A 517 -12.92 -43.44 -21.10
N GLU A 518 -13.92 -44.31 -21.15
CA GLU A 518 -13.79 -45.78 -21.13
C GLU A 518 -13.02 -46.43 -22.31
N ASN A 519 -12.38 -45.67 -23.20
CA ASN A 519 -11.72 -46.23 -24.38
C ASN A 519 -10.26 -45.82 -24.62
N ASN A 520 -9.69 -44.88 -23.85
CA ASN A 520 -8.25 -44.59 -23.90
C ASN A 520 -7.77 -44.18 -22.50
N PHE A 521 -6.74 -44.83 -21.96
CA PHE A 521 -6.11 -44.44 -20.70
C PHE A 521 -5.33 -43.14 -20.90
N ILE A 522 -6.06 -42.01 -20.92
CA ILE A 522 -5.51 -40.67 -21.10
C ILE A 522 -5.63 -39.89 -19.79
N PHE A 523 -4.52 -39.35 -19.29
CA PHE A 523 -4.49 -38.42 -18.15
C PHE A 523 -3.83 -37.10 -18.55
N SER A 524 -4.32 -35.98 -18.01
CA SER A 524 -3.85 -34.63 -18.31
C SER A 524 -3.01 -34.02 -17.19
N VAL A 525 -2.02 -33.21 -17.56
CA VAL A 525 -1.14 -32.46 -16.66
C VAL A 525 -1.11 -31.00 -17.13
N ARG A 526 -1.44 -30.07 -16.23
CA ARG A 526 -1.28 -28.62 -16.41
C ARG A 526 -0.25 -28.13 -15.39
N MET A 527 0.70 -27.31 -15.81
CA MET A 527 1.79 -26.85 -14.95
C MET A 527 2.14 -25.41 -15.27
N TRP A 528 2.28 -24.57 -14.26
CA TRP A 528 2.94 -23.28 -14.42
C TRP A 528 4.46 -23.49 -14.62
N PRO A 529 5.17 -22.68 -15.42
CA PRO A 529 4.69 -21.60 -16.28
C PRO A 529 4.26 -22.11 -17.65
N TYR A 530 4.00 -23.39 -17.87
CA TYR A 530 3.61 -23.88 -19.17
C TYR A 530 2.13 -23.63 -19.44
N GLU A 531 1.85 -23.11 -20.63
CA GLU A 531 0.50 -22.86 -21.08
C GLU A 531 -0.18 -24.12 -21.59
N ASP A 532 0.61 -25.07 -22.10
CA ASP A 532 0.09 -26.25 -22.77
C ASP A 532 -0.43 -27.30 -21.78
N ILE A 533 -1.47 -28.02 -22.19
CA ILE A 533 -2.01 -29.18 -21.47
C ILE A 533 -1.39 -30.44 -22.06
N LEU A 534 -0.66 -31.20 -21.25
CA LEU A 534 -0.08 -32.47 -21.68
C LEU A 534 -1.02 -33.62 -21.37
N TYR A 535 -1.22 -34.52 -22.32
CA TYR A 535 -1.99 -35.73 -22.19
C TYR A 535 -1.10 -36.95 -22.43
N TYR A 536 -1.10 -37.95 -21.57
CA TYR A 536 -0.43 -39.23 -21.89
C TYR A 536 -1.41 -40.27 -22.38
N ASN A 537 -1.18 -40.85 -23.55
CA ASN A 537 -1.94 -42.00 -24.01
C ASN A 537 -1.24 -43.31 -23.61
N ALA A 538 -1.77 -43.96 -22.57
CA ALA A 538 -1.19 -45.18 -22.06
C ALA A 538 -1.39 -46.41 -22.97
N THR A 539 -2.15 -46.33 -24.05
CA THR A 539 -2.29 -47.45 -25.00
C THR A 539 -1.10 -47.52 -25.96
N ASN A 540 -0.51 -46.36 -26.32
CA ASN A 540 0.53 -46.27 -27.35
C ASN A 540 1.81 -45.56 -26.89
N GLY A 541 1.86 -45.06 -25.65
CA GLY A 541 3.06 -44.46 -25.06
C GLY A 541 3.37 -43.05 -25.56
N ILE A 542 2.39 -42.36 -26.16
CA ILE A 542 2.54 -41.01 -26.74
C ILE A 542 2.10 -39.96 -25.72
N VAL A 543 2.84 -38.85 -25.65
CA VAL A 543 2.42 -37.61 -24.97
C VAL A 543 1.82 -36.68 -26.01
N LEU A 544 0.61 -36.16 -25.79
CA LEU A 544 -0.05 -35.20 -26.66
C LEU A 544 0.00 -33.83 -25.97
N VAL A 545 0.40 -32.79 -26.68
CA VAL A 545 0.49 -31.43 -26.15
C VAL A 545 -0.61 -30.58 -26.80
N ASP A 546 -1.57 -30.14 -25.98
CA ASP A 546 -2.63 -29.23 -26.38
C ASP A 546 -2.21 -27.80 -26.01
N GLY A 547 -1.77 -27.03 -27.02
CA GLY A 547 -1.26 -25.68 -26.84
C GLY A 547 -2.25 -24.55 -27.04
N ASP A 548 -3.53 -24.84 -27.35
CA ASP A 548 -4.61 -23.85 -27.41
C ASP A 548 -5.60 -23.98 -26.25
N LYS A 549 -5.43 -24.99 -25.40
CA LYS A 549 -6.17 -25.22 -24.14
C LYS A 549 -7.66 -25.48 -24.40
N ASP A 550 -8.03 -25.92 -25.60
CA ASP A 550 -9.43 -26.19 -25.96
C ASP A 550 -9.92 -27.57 -25.49
N TYR A 551 -9.04 -28.37 -24.86
CA TYR A 551 -9.28 -29.73 -24.38
C TYR A 551 -9.63 -30.74 -25.48
N ASN A 552 -9.35 -30.38 -26.74
CA ASN A 552 -9.62 -31.22 -27.88
C ASN A 552 -8.35 -31.99 -28.26
N LEU A 553 -8.41 -33.31 -28.07
CA LEU A 553 -7.28 -34.20 -28.37
C LEU A 553 -6.99 -34.34 -29.87
N SER A 554 -7.85 -33.83 -30.75
CA SER A 554 -7.70 -33.99 -32.20
C SER A 554 -6.73 -32.98 -32.84
N ASN A 555 -6.47 -31.87 -32.16
CA ASN A 555 -5.51 -30.80 -32.48
C ASN A 555 -4.23 -30.88 -31.63
N ALA A 556 -4.21 -31.72 -30.58
CA ALA A 556 -3.03 -31.91 -29.75
C ALA A 556 -1.85 -32.54 -30.51
N GLU A 557 -0.64 -32.03 -30.29
CA GLU A 557 0.57 -32.46 -30.99
C GLU A 557 1.18 -33.71 -30.35
N PRO A 558 1.44 -34.79 -31.10
CA PRO A 558 1.96 -36.04 -30.54
C PRO A 558 3.49 -36.09 -30.44
N TYR A 559 3.99 -36.29 -29.23
CA TYR A 559 5.39 -36.54 -28.90
C TYR A 559 5.62 -37.98 -28.43
N ASN A 560 6.77 -38.54 -28.82
CA ASN A 560 7.22 -39.84 -28.34
C ASN A 560 8.32 -39.62 -27.29
N PRO A 561 7.99 -39.63 -25.99
CA PRO A 561 8.92 -39.31 -24.91
C PRO A 561 10.18 -40.20 -24.90
N ALA A 562 10.11 -41.41 -25.46
CA ALA A 562 11.26 -42.33 -25.51
C ALA A 562 12.32 -41.95 -26.57
N THR A 563 11.99 -41.06 -27.51
CA THR A 563 12.85 -40.77 -28.67
C THR A 563 13.05 -39.29 -28.96
N GLN A 564 12.25 -38.42 -28.34
CA GLN A 564 12.31 -36.98 -28.54
C GLN A 564 11.89 -36.23 -27.28
N LEU A 565 12.43 -35.02 -27.11
CA LEU A 565 11.99 -34.06 -26.11
C LEU A 565 10.58 -33.57 -26.48
N VAL A 566 9.78 -33.25 -25.48
CA VAL A 566 8.41 -32.75 -25.62
C VAL A 566 8.45 -31.23 -25.62
N GLY A 567 8.06 -30.60 -26.73
CA GLY A 567 7.94 -29.16 -26.83
C GLY A 567 6.71 -28.67 -26.08
N VAL A 568 6.89 -27.73 -25.15
CA VAL A 568 5.81 -27.09 -24.41
C VAL A 568 6.03 -25.58 -24.37
N LYS A 569 4.97 -24.78 -24.52
CA LYS A 569 5.03 -23.33 -24.40
C LYS A 569 5.04 -22.91 -22.95
N LYS A 570 5.96 -22.03 -22.59
CA LYS A 570 5.91 -21.22 -21.36
C LYS A 570 4.91 -20.07 -21.51
N TYR A 571 4.57 -19.44 -20.40
CA TYR A 571 3.67 -18.28 -20.27
C TYR A 571 4.20 -17.03 -20.96
N ASN A 572 5.51 -16.98 -21.22
CA ASN A 572 6.14 -15.97 -22.08
C ASN A 572 6.22 -16.40 -23.55
N ASN A 573 5.42 -17.38 -23.98
CA ASN A 573 5.37 -17.96 -25.32
C ASN A 573 6.65 -18.66 -25.83
N ASN A 574 7.70 -18.79 -25.01
CA ASN A 574 8.88 -19.56 -25.39
C ASN A 574 8.60 -21.07 -25.33
N THR A 575 8.92 -21.80 -26.39
CA THR A 575 8.87 -23.27 -26.37
C THR A 575 10.10 -23.83 -25.66
N GLU A 576 9.89 -24.57 -24.57
CA GLU A 576 10.91 -25.39 -23.93
C GLU A 576 10.76 -26.85 -24.35
N PHE A 577 11.89 -27.53 -24.59
CA PHE A 577 11.92 -28.94 -24.94
C PHE A 577 12.26 -29.79 -23.72
N LEU A 578 11.23 -30.41 -23.14
CA LEU A 578 11.31 -31.16 -21.90
C LEU A 578 11.64 -32.62 -22.14
N ASN A 579 12.48 -33.19 -21.28
CA ASN A 579 12.66 -34.64 -21.27
C ASN A 579 11.54 -35.27 -20.47
N VAL A 580 10.54 -35.82 -21.15
CA VAL A 580 9.42 -36.50 -20.50
C VAL A 580 9.72 -38.00 -20.44
N SER A 581 9.68 -38.58 -19.24
CA SER A 581 9.75 -40.00 -18.98
C SER A 581 8.37 -40.50 -18.56
N VAL A 582 7.97 -41.71 -18.96
CA VAL A 582 6.67 -42.25 -18.56
C VAL A 582 6.82 -43.66 -18.01
N PHE A 583 6.26 -43.89 -16.82
CA PHE A 583 6.30 -45.15 -16.10
C PHE A 583 4.99 -45.91 -16.28
N GLY A 584 5.05 -47.26 -16.21
CA GLY A 584 3.85 -48.10 -16.04
C GLY A 584 3.22 -48.79 -17.26
N ASN A 585 3.85 -48.78 -18.44
CA ASN A 585 3.32 -49.45 -19.66
C ASN A 585 4.22 -50.56 -20.24
N ASP A 586 4.58 -51.55 -19.44
CA ASP A 586 5.12 -52.84 -19.92
C ASP A 586 6.58 -52.98 -20.39
N ILE A 587 7.52 -52.05 -20.15
CA ILE A 587 8.99 -52.37 -20.23
C ILE A 587 9.84 -51.79 -19.08
N GLY A 588 9.30 -50.91 -18.24
CA GLY A 588 10.00 -50.35 -17.08
C GLY A 588 9.08 -50.27 -15.88
N ILE A 589 8.83 -51.39 -15.22
CA ILE A 589 8.41 -51.37 -13.82
C ILE A 589 9.58 -50.76 -13.04
N SER A 590 9.41 -49.61 -12.40
CA SER A 590 10.39 -49.12 -11.42
C SER A 590 10.45 -50.14 -10.29
N LYS A 591 11.44 -51.04 -10.36
CA LYS A 591 11.71 -52.06 -9.35
C LYS A 591 12.68 -51.48 -8.35
N TYR A 592 12.18 -51.15 -7.17
CA TYR A 592 13.01 -50.73 -6.05
C TYR A 592 13.62 -51.97 -5.41
N THR A 593 14.94 -52.10 -5.48
CA THR A 593 15.69 -53.14 -4.74
C THR A 593 16.14 -52.55 -3.41
N VAL A 594 15.40 -52.87 -2.34
CA VAL A 594 15.68 -52.40 -0.99
C VAL A 594 16.60 -53.40 -0.30
N ILE A 595 17.79 -52.99 0.11
CA ILE A 595 18.79 -53.86 0.74
C ILE A 595 18.62 -53.79 2.26
N PRO A 596 18.47 -54.93 2.98
CA PRO A 596 18.41 -54.99 4.43
C PRO A 596 19.82 -54.77 4.98
N MET A 597 20.23 -53.52 5.09
CA MET A 597 21.18 -53.10 6.12
C MET A 597 20.37 -52.48 7.26
N ASN A 598 20.87 -52.52 8.49
CA ASN A 598 20.27 -51.79 9.62
C ASN A 598 20.38 -50.28 9.38
N GLY A 599 19.57 -49.73 8.48
CA GLY A 599 19.59 -48.34 8.03
C GLY A 599 18.66 -48.12 6.85
N SER A 600 18.02 -46.95 6.82
CA SER A 600 17.13 -46.50 5.76
C SER A 600 17.86 -46.43 4.41
N VAL A 601 17.23 -46.88 3.33
CA VAL A 601 17.73 -46.68 1.97
C VAL A 601 16.80 -45.70 1.29
N GLY A 602 17.14 -44.41 1.39
CA GLY A 602 16.63 -43.41 0.45
C GLY A 602 17.40 -43.55 -0.86
N ASN A 603 16.71 -43.65 -1.99
CA ASN A 603 17.36 -43.55 -3.29
C ASN A 603 17.09 -42.15 -3.84
N ILE A 604 18.16 -41.39 -4.13
CA ILE A 604 18.14 -39.98 -4.53
C ILE A 604 17.26 -39.67 -5.76
N VAL A 605 16.94 -40.68 -6.58
CA VAL A 605 16.64 -40.38 -7.99
C VAL A 605 15.18 -40.55 -8.40
N ASP A 606 14.33 -41.23 -7.61
CA ASP A 606 12.93 -41.44 -8.00
C ASP A 606 11.97 -41.41 -6.78
N ALA A 607 11.32 -40.26 -6.57
CA ALA A 607 9.97 -40.10 -6.06
C ALA A 607 9.63 -39.96 -4.56
N PHE A 608 10.44 -39.37 -3.68
CA PHE A 608 10.02 -39.01 -2.30
C PHE A 608 9.49 -40.16 -1.43
N HIS A 609 9.73 -41.41 -1.82
CA HIS A 609 9.38 -42.59 -1.04
C HIS A 609 10.63 -43.14 -0.36
N ASN A 610 10.63 -43.19 0.96
CA ASN A 610 11.64 -43.88 1.75
C ASN A 610 11.15 -45.28 2.13
N PHE A 611 11.92 -46.31 1.79
CA PHE A 611 11.61 -47.70 2.13
C PHE A 611 12.59 -48.20 3.19
N THR A 612 12.08 -48.54 4.37
CA THR A 612 12.89 -49.10 5.46
C THR A 612 12.46 -50.54 5.72
N ILE A 613 13.42 -51.48 5.66
CA ILE A 613 13.17 -52.88 6.05
C ILE A 613 13.48 -53.01 7.54
N THR A 614 12.45 -53.23 8.37
CA THR A 614 12.62 -53.41 9.82
C THR A 614 12.92 -54.84 10.22
N SER A 615 12.56 -55.83 9.38
CA SER A 615 13.02 -57.22 9.50
C SER A 615 12.90 -57.98 8.18
N ASN A 616 13.76 -58.98 7.94
CA ASN A 616 13.70 -59.83 6.73
C ASN A 616 14.28 -61.21 7.02
N ASN A 617 13.54 -62.27 6.69
CA ASN A 617 13.96 -63.66 6.92
C ASN A 617 14.21 -64.48 5.65
N GLY A 618 14.20 -63.83 4.48
CA GLY A 618 14.40 -64.47 3.18
C GLY A 618 13.15 -65.00 2.49
N THR A 619 12.00 -64.93 3.16
CA THR A 619 10.67 -65.27 2.60
C THR A 619 9.64 -64.19 2.88
N ASN A 620 9.79 -63.50 4.01
CA ASN A 620 8.96 -62.37 4.45
C ASN A 620 9.86 -61.21 4.84
N ALA A 621 9.36 -59.99 4.67
CA ALA A 621 9.98 -58.78 5.20
C ALA A 621 8.92 -57.89 5.85
N ASN A 622 9.29 -57.16 6.89
CA ASN A 622 8.52 -56.01 7.35
C ASN A 622 9.11 -54.77 6.70
N ILE A 623 8.26 -54.01 6.01
CA ILE A 623 8.66 -52.79 5.32
C ILE A 623 7.84 -51.65 5.87
N THR A 624 8.54 -50.61 6.28
CA THR A 624 7.98 -49.30 6.54
C THR A 624 8.17 -48.47 5.28
N ILE A 625 7.08 -47.95 4.72
CA ILE A 625 7.14 -46.95 3.65
C ILE A 625 6.83 -45.61 4.28
N THR A 626 7.68 -44.62 4.05
CA THR A 626 7.44 -43.22 4.41
C THR A 626 7.41 -42.43 3.11
N GLN A 627 6.25 -41.87 2.77
CA GLN A 627 6.15 -40.90 1.69
C GLN A 627 6.38 -39.51 2.28
N LEU A 628 7.37 -38.78 1.78
CA LEU A 628 7.63 -37.39 2.17
C LEU A 628 6.81 -36.49 1.24
N GLU A 629 5.69 -35.98 1.71
CA GLU A 629 4.89 -34.97 1.00
C GLU A 629 5.17 -33.60 1.62
N PRO A 630 6.02 -32.75 1.02
CA PRO A 630 6.38 -31.45 1.59
C PRO A 630 5.21 -30.45 1.68
N TRP A 631 4.00 -30.82 1.24
CA TRP A 631 2.84 -29.93 1.10
C TRP A 631 1.59 -30.32 1.92
N GLY A 632 1.68 -31.22 2.90
CA GLY A 632 0.53 -31.51 3.79
C GLY A 632 0.81 -32.42 5.00
N TYR A 633 -0.18 -32.55 5.89
CA TYR A 633 -0.14 -33.28 7.17
C TYR A 633 -0.03 -34.82 7.10
N TRP A 634 0.43 -35.41 5.99
CA TRP A 634 0.37 -36.87 5.81
C TRP A 634 1.75 -37.49 5.71
N MET A 635 2.38 -37.72 6.88
CA MET A 635 3.37 -38.80 6.99
C MET A 635 2.61 -40.14 6.91
N PHE A 636 2.57 -40.75 5.72
CA PHE A 636 2.10 -42.12 5.63
C PHE A 636 3.20 -43.05 6.11
N VAL A 637 3.05 -43.58 7.32
CA VAL A 637 3.91 -44.65 7.85
C VAL A 637 3.09 -45.93 7.87
N LYS A 638 3.38 -46.85 6.96
CA LYS A 638 2.72 -48.16 6.93
C LYS A 638 3.72 -49.26 7.20
N ASP A 639 3.53 -49.94 8.33
CA ASP A 639 4.24 -51.17 8.67
C ASP A 639 3.41 -52.38 8.24
N GLU A 640 3.87 -53.08 7.21
CA GLU A 640 3.24 -54.34 6.77
C GLU A 640 4.24 -55.50 6.75
N ASN A 641 3.77 -56.67 7.19
CA ASN A 641 4.46 -57.94 6.93
C ASN A 641 4.16 -58.37 5.51
N VAL A 642 5.13 -58.22 4.62
CA VAL A 642 4.97 -58.45 3.20
C VAL A 642 5.65 -59.75 2.76
N ILE A 643 4.99 -60.45 1.85
CA ILE A 643 5.48 -61.62 1.14
C ILE A 643 5.45 -61.34 -0.36
N ILE A 644 6.06 -62.23 -1.15
CA ILE A 644 5.97 -62.14 -2.62
C ILE A 644 4.50 -62.12 -3.05
N GLY A 645 4.09 -61.08 -3.77
CA GLY A 645 2.71 -60.83 -4.21
C GLY A 645 1.88 -59.95 -3.28
N SER A 646 2.42 -59.50 -2.14
CA SER A 646 1.75 -58.53 -1.27
C SER A 646 1.55 -57.19 -1.99
N ASN A 647 0.37 -56.62 -1.79
CA ASN A 647 -0.05 -55.34 -2.34
C ASN A 647 -0.07 -54.28 -1.23
N ILE A 648 0.60 -53.15 -1.45
CA ILE A 648 0.71 -52.07 -0.48
C ILE A 648 -0.07 -50.87 -1.04
N SER A 649 -1.20 -50.53 -0.41
CA SER A 649 -2.06 -49.40 -0.79
C SER A 649 -1.92 -48.20 0.15
N LYS A 650 -2.07 -46.99 -0.41
CA LYS A 650 -2.05 -45.69 0.30
C LYS A 650 -3.29 -45.45 1.16
N ASP A 651 -4.42 -46.10 0.88
CA ASP A 651 -5.62 -46.14 1.71
C ASP A 651 -6.51 -47.30 1.27
N GLN A 652 -7.65 -47.55 1.93
CA GLN A 652 -8.63 -48.61 1.58
C GLN A 652 -9.34 -48.42 0.22
N GLY A 653 -8.64 -47.85 -0.78
CA GLY A 653 -9.08 -47.77 -2.17
C GLY A 653 -8.94 -49.11 -2.92
N PRO A 654 -9.67 -49.29 -4.03
CA PRO A 654 -9.81 -50.58 -4.71
C PRO A 654 -8.58 -51.04 -5.53
N THR A 655 -7.56 -50.19 -5.70
CA THR A 655 -6.36 -50.48 -6.51
C THR A 655 -5.06 -50.34 -5.71
N PRO A 656 -4.17 -51.36 -5.70
CA PRO A 656 -2.93 -51.33 -4.93
C PRO A 656 -1.84 -50.48 -5.59
N THR A 657 -1.22 -49.59 -4.80
CA THR A 657 -0.20 -48.63 -5.25
C THR A 657 1.15 -49.30 -5.54
N PHE A 658 1.59 -50.24 -4.69
CA PHE A 658 2.81 -51.02 -4.88
C PHE A 658 2.57 -52.53 -4.78
N THR A 659 3.42 -53.34 -5.41
CA THR A 659 3.45 -54.80 -5.27
C THR A 659 4.85 -55.31 -4.98
N VAL A 660 4.98 -56.21 -4.00
CA VAL A 660 6.24 -56.88 -3.70
C VAL A 660 6.46 -58.00 -4.71
N THR A 661 7.55 -57.90 -5.48
CA THR A 661 7.85 -58.84 -6.57
C THR A 661 8.91 -59.87 -6.20
N ASN A 662 9.73 -59.62 -5.18
CA ASN A 662 10.70 -60.59 -4.66
C ASN A 662 11.11 -60.27 -3.22
N VAL A 663 11.36 -61.29 -2.40
CA VAL A 663 11.92 -61.14 -1.04
C VAL A 663 13.03 -62.16 -0.88
N THR A 664 14.23 -61.71 -0.52
CA THR A 664 15.39 -62.56 -0.22
C THR A 664 16.11 -62.06 1.02
N VAL A 665 17.01 -62.85 1.61
CA VAL A 665 17.80 -62.41 2.79
C VAL A 665 18.63 -61.15 2.55
N ASN A 666 18.89 -60.80 1.28
CA ASN A 666 19.78 -59.72 0.89
C ASN A 666 19.07 -58.54 0.23
N PHE A 667 17.79 -58.64 -0.12
CA PHE A 667 17.01 -57.54 -0.69
C PHE A 667 15.50 -57.86 -0.77
N VAL A 668 14.69 -56.80 -0.88
CA VAL A 668 13.27 -56.86 -1.25
C VAL A 668 13.05 -56.05 -2.52
N ASN A 669 12.36 -56.61 -3.52
CA ASN A 669 11.98 -55.90 -4.74
C ASN A 669 10.52 -55.44 -4.67
N ILE A 670 10.29 -54.15 -4.84
CA ILE A 670 8.96 -53.52 -4.85
C ILE A 670 8.70 -52.90 -6.23
N SER A 671 7.49 -53.10 -6.76
CA SER A 671 7.01 -52.60 -8.04
C SER A 671 5.97 -51.50 -7.82
N TRP A 672 6.06 -50.41 -8.57
CA TRP A 672 5.01 -49.38 -8.65
C TRP A 672 4.02 -49.70 -9.78
N ASN A 673 2.71 -49.65 -9.49
CA ASN A 673 1.67 -50.15 -10.41
C ASN A 673 0.80 -49.06 -11.07
N TRP A 674 1.12 -47.78 -10.90
CA TRP A 674 0.36 -46.69 -11.54
C TRP A 674 1.15 -46.12 -12.72
N PRO A 675 0.50 -45.88 -13.87
CA PRO A 675 1.13 -45.13 -14.94
C PRO A 675 1.35 -43.69 -14.47
N SER A 676 2.53 -43.15 -14.69
CA SER A 676 2.91 -41.82 -14.21
C SER A 676 3.85 -41.16 -15.20
N MET A 677 3.57 -39.89 -15.52
CA MET A 677 4.44 -39.07 -16.36
C MET A 677 5.39 -38.28 -15.46
N LEU A 678 6.66 -38.29 -15.82
CA LEU A 678 7.74 -37.56 -15.21
C LEU A 678 8.27 -36.55 -16.23
N MET A 679 8.33 -35.27 -15.88
CA MET A 679 8.82 -34.23 -16.77
C MET A 679 10.10 -33.64 -16.19
N LYS A 680 11.22 -33.77 -16.91
CA LYS A 680 12.49 -33.12 -16.58
C LYS A 680 12.46 -31.68 -17.05
N SER A 681 12.10 -30.78 -16.13
CA SER A 681 11.89 -29.35 -16.33
C SER A 681 12.71 -28.58 -15.30
N GLY A 682 13.36 -27.50 -15.74
CA GLY A 682 14.02 -26.54 -14.85
C GLY A 682 13.04 -25.55 -14.22
N ILE A 683 11.75 -25.88 -14.11
CA ILE A 683 10.73 -24.98 -13.55
C ILE A 683 9.83 -25.58 -12.44
N ASP A 684 9.42 -24.68 -11.54
CA ASP A 684 8.58 -24.81 -10.33
C ASP A 684 7.32 -25.67 -10.48
N ILE A 685 6.95 -26.39 -9.42
CA ILE A 685 5.63 -27.04 -9.29
C ILE A 685 4.75 -26.16 -8.40
N GLN A 686 3.66 -25.66 -8.96
CA GLN A 686 2.57 -25.01 -8.21
C GLN A 686 1.50 -26.06 -7.87
N GLY A 687 1.48 -26.49 -6.62
CA GLY A 687 0.33 -27.15 -6.00
C GLY A 687 -0.48 -26.16 -5.17
N LYS A 688 -1.61 -26.61 -4.60
CA LYS A 688 -2.50 -25.78 -3.75
C LYS A 688 -1.79 -25.16 -2.53
N ASN A 689 -0.57 -25.62 -2.24
CA ASN A 689 0.43 -25.03 -1.37
C ASN A 689 1.83 -25.43 -1.94
N LYS A 690 2.64 -24.45 -2.38
CA LYS A 690 4.11 -24.31 -2.15
C LYS A 690 5.13 -24.76 -3.23
N ILE A 691 6.15 -23.91 -3.40
CA ILE A 691 7.32 -24.03 -4.31
C ILE A 691 8.52 -24.61 -3.52
N ALA A 692 9.29 -25.52 -4.11
CA ALA A 692 10.50 -26.09 -3.51
C ALA A 692 11.60 -26.34 -4.55
N ARG A 693 12.81 -25.80 -4.35
CA ARG A 693 13.99 -26.05 -5.21
C ARG A 693 15.15 -26.63 -4.39
N ILE A 694 15.99 -27.47 -5.01
CA ILE A 694 17.23 -27.98 -4.41
C ILE A 694 18.42 -27.11 -4.84
N TRP A 695 19.08 -26.47 -3.89
CA TRP A 695 20.39 -25.87 -4.14
C TRP A 695 21.50 -26.78 -3.63
N ASP A 696 22.54 -27.00 -4.44
CA ASP A 696 23.77 -27.63 -3.95
C ASP A 696 24.52 -26.59 -3.11
N ALA A 697 24.54 -26.78 -1.79
CA ALA A 697 25.20 -25.88 -0.87
C ALA A 697 26.69 -26.19 -0.68
N GLY A 698 27.21 -27.17 -1.44
CA GLY A 698 28.57 -27.66 -1.28
C GLY A 698 28.74 -28.54 -0.03
N ASN A 699 29.96 -29.03 0.19
CA ASN A 699 30.32 -29.90 1.33
C ASN A 699 29.53 -31.23 1.45
N GLY A 700 28.78 -31.62 0.41
CA GLY A 700 27.97 -32.85 0.39
C GLY A 700 26.55 -32.68 0.92
N TYR A 701 26.06 -31.44 1.03
CA TYR A 701 24.69 -31.12 1.44
C TYR A 701 23.95 -30.27 0.41
N SER A 702 22.64 -30.44 0.37
CA SER A 702 21.74 -29.72 -0.50
C SER A 702 20.59 -29.13 0.32
N LEU A 703 20.09 -27.97 -0.08
CA LEU A 703 19.03 -27.22 0.61
C LEU A 703 17.74 -27.26 -0.18
N ILE A 704 16.62 -27.53 0.49
CA ILE A 704 15.27 -27.43 -0.05
C ILE A 704 14.54 -26.30 0.68
N VAL A 705 14.31 -25.17 0.02
CA VAL A 705 13.57 -24.04 0.62
C VAL A 705 12.11 -24.13 0.25
N TYR A 706 11.21 -23.99 1.22
CA TYR A 706 9.76 -24.13 1.06
C TYR A 706 9.01 -23.35 2.16
N ASN A 707 7.70 -23.16 2.01
CA ASN A 707 6.86 -22.65 3.09
C ASN A 707 6.38 -23.86 3.92
N SER A 708 6.40 -23.87 5.24
CA SER A 708 6.07 -25.02 6.08
C SER A 708 4.60 -24.97 6.47
N PRO A 709 3.83 -26.07 6.48
CA PRO A 709 2.46 -26.01 7.00
C PRO A 709 2.42 -25.85 8.53
N LEU A 710 3.58 -25.92 9.19
CA LEU A 710 3.75 -25.83 10.64
C LEU A 710 4.24 -24.45 11.09
N LEU A 711 4.70 -23.62 10.16
CA LEU A 711 5.08 -22.23 10.36
C LEU A 711 4.17 -21.38 9.47
N GLN A 712 3.74 -20.21 9.94
CA GLN A 712 3.04 -19.25 9.09
C GLN A 712 3.67 -17.89 9.32
N THR A 713 3.85 -17.14 8.25
CA THR A 713 4.20 -15.71 8.32
C THR A 713 2.93 -14.90 8.57
N VAL A 714 3.03 -13.63 9.00
CA VAL A 714 1.84 -12.76 9.09
C VAL A 714 1.17 -12.62 7.72
N GLU A 715 1.96 -12.67 6.65
CA GLU A 715 1.48 -12.64 5.28
C GLU A 715 0.68 -13.90 4.90
N ASP A 716 0.96 -15.04 5.52
CA ASP A 716 0.16 -16.26 5.37
C ASP A 716 -1.19 -16.19 6.11
N LEU A 717 -1.31 -15.33 7.12
CA LEU A 717 -2.52 -15.13 7.93
C LEU A 717 -3.50 -14.12 7.32
N ASP A 718 -3.03 -13.19 6.49
CA ASP A 718 -3.88 -12.25 5.77
C ASP A 718 -4.42 -12.86 4.46
N MET A 719 -5.72 -13.16 4.47
CA MET A 719 -6.43 -13.77 3.34
C MET A 719 -6.37 -12.93 2.04
N ASN A 720 -6.12 -11.63 2.14
CA ASN A 720 -6.03 -10.72 0.99
C ASN A 720 -4.58 -10.38 0.62
N ASN A 721 -3.59 -10.87 1.36
CA ASN A 721 -2.20 -10.61 1.06
C ASN A 721 -1.76 -11.46 -0.13
N PRO A 722 -1.31 -10.83 -1.22
CA PRO A 722 -0.91 -11.57 -2.39
C PRO A 722 0.45 -12.28 -2.14
N TRP A 723 1.22 -11.86 -1.12
CA TRP A 723 2.47 -12.50 -0.66
C TRP A 723 2.29 -13.77 0.17
N LYS A 724 1.06 -14.24 0.39
CA LYS A 724 0.80 -15.56 0.95
C LYS A 724 1.64 -16.64 0.26
N ASP A 725 2.08 -17.62 1.03
CA ASP A 725 2.93 -18.73 0.61
C ASP A 725 4.42 -18.37 0.36
N ALA A 726 4.96 -17.31 0.99
CA ALA A 726 6.40 -17.03 0.98
C ALA A 726 7.18 -18.13 1.72
N ALA A 727 8.37 -18.51 1.24
CA ALA A 727 9.12 -19.57 1.91
C ALA A 727 9.57 -19.14 3.31
N ASP A 728 9.46 -20.06 4.28
CA ASP A 728 9.73 -19.82 5.72
C ASP A 728 10.64 -20.91 6.34
N SER A 729 10.90 -21.99 5.59
CA SER A 729 11.63 -23.18 6.02
C SER A 729 12.66 -23.62 4.98
N VAL A 730 13.74 -24.23 5.46
CA VAL A 730 14.77 -24.89 4.67
C VAL A 730 15.08 -26.28 5.22
N MET A 731 14.92 -27.29 4.38
CA MET A 731 15.27 -28.67 4.67
C MET A 731 16.67 -28.98 4.14
N VAL A 732 17.50 -29.60 4.97
CA VAL A 732 18.86 -30.02 4.61
C VAL A 732 18.87 -31.51 4.30
N ILE A 733 19.39 -31.86 3.12
CA ILE A 733 19.57 -33.24 2.70
C ILE A 733 21.04 -33.50 2.40
N ASN A 734 21.50 -34.72 2.65
CA ASN A 734 22.82 -35.15 2.21
C ASN A 734 22.80 -35.38 0.68
N SER A 735 23.58 -34.62 -0.09
CA SER A 735 23.58 -34.66 -1.56
C SER A 735 24.03 -36.00 -2.14
N THR A 736 24.74 -36.84 -1.37
CA THR A 736 25.25 -38.14 -1.82
C THR A 736 24.30 -39.29 -1.51
N THR A 737 23.56 -39.21 -0.39
CA THR A 737 22.65 -40.28 0.04
C THR A 737 21.17 -39.95 -0.09
N GLY A 738 20.82 -38.66 -0.26
CA GLY A 738 19.43 -38.18 -0.33
C GLY A 738 18.70 -38.28 1.00
N VAL A 739 19.44 -38.51 2.08
CA VAL A 739 18.89 -38.66 3.42
C VAL A 739 18.61 -37.27 3.98
N PHE A 740 17.37 -37.06 4.42
CA PHE A 740 16.98 -35.93 5.26
C PHE A 740 17.87 -35.86 6.50
N VAL A 741 18.47 -34.70 6.72
CA VAL A 741 19.34 -34.45 7.86
C VAL A 741 18.55 -33.75 8.94
N ASP A 742 18.07 -32.54 8.65
CA ASP A 742 17.24 -31.75 9.53
C ASP A 742 16.45 -30.69 8.75
N GLU A 743 15.51 -30.03 9.43
CA GLU A 743 14.76 -28.88 8.94
C GLU A 743 15.04 -27.67 9.83
N TYR A 744 15.33 -26.54 9.19
CA TYR A 744 15.57 -25.26 9.84
C TYR A 744 14.55 -24.25 9.32
N ALA A 745 14.07 -23.35 10.17
CA ALA A 745 13.37 -22.19 9.68
C ALA A 745 14.37 -21.24 8.98
N LEU A 746 13.92 -20.37 8.05
CA LEU A 746 14.79 -19.34 7.48
C LEU A 746 15.40 -18.48 8.61
N GLY A 747 16.59 -17.93 8.43
CA GLY A 747 17.26 -17.18 9.51
C GLY A 747 17.85 -18.00 10.66
N VAL A 748 17.52 -19.29 10.80
CA VAL A 748 18.16 -20.17 11.80
C VAL A 748 19.52 -20.67 11.27
N PRO A 749 20.59 -20.68 12.09
CA PRO A 749 21.88 -21.25 11.70
C PRO A 749 21.78 -22.73 11.33
N ILE A 750 22.34 -23.09 10.17
CA ILE A 750 22.37 -24.45 9.65
C ILE A 750 23.72 -25.09 9.99
N ASP A 751 23.71 -26.08 10.89
CA ASP A 751 24.93 -26.74 11.37
C ASP A 751 25.72 -27.39 10.22
N GLU A 752 25.03 -28.00 9.26
CA GLU A 752 25.63 -28.63 8.08
C GLU A 752 26.36 -27.65 7.16
N LEU A 753 26.02 -26.36 7.26
CA LEU A 753 26.62 -25.27 6.49
C LEU A 753 27.54 -24.38 7.33
N SER A 754 28.13 -24.94 8.39
CA SER A 754 29.03 -24.23 9.31
C SER A 754 28.37 -23.04 10.02
N GLY A 755 27.07 -23.14 10.30
CA GLY A 755 26.29 -22.11 11.00
C GLY A 755 25.81 -20.97 10.10
N LYS A 756 25.93 -21.09 8.77
CA LYS A 756 25.29 -20.17 7.83
C LYS A 756 23.78 -20.28 7.92
N LEU A 757 23.10 -19.17 7.67
CA LEU A 757 21.65 -19.11 7.61
C LEU A 757 21.19 -18.59 6.24
N VAL A 758 19.96 -18.94 5.88
CA VAL A 758 19.29 -18.38 4.70
C VAL A 758 18.67 -17.05 5.10
N ILE A 759 19.19 -15.93 4.56
CA ILE A 759 18.74 -14.57 4.87
C ILE A 759 17.65 -14.06 3.92
N ARG A 760 17.55 -14.64 2.73
CA ARG A 760 16.55 -14.28 1.72
C ARG A 760 16.33 -15.44 0.78
N SER A 761 15.07 -15.78 0.53
CA SER A 761 14.65 -16.81 -0.41
C SER A 761 13.27 -16.46 -0.96
N ASN A 762 13.22 -15.54 -1.92
CA ASN A 762 11.93 -15.13 -2.49
C ASN A 762 11.35 -16.26 -3.34
N LYS A 763 10.02 -16.37 -3.33
CA LYS A 763 9.24 -17.35 -4.09
C LYS A 763 9.60 -17.44 -5.59
N TRP A 764 10.03 -16.32 -6.16
CA TRP A 764 10.31 -16.15 -7.59
C TRP A 764 11.79 -15.97 -7.93
N ASP A 765 12.66 -15.89 -6.92
CA ASP A 765 14.08 -15.66 -7.13
C ASP A 765 14.79 -16.99 -7.48
N GLU A 766 15.67 -16.96 -8.48
CA GLU A 766 16.53 -18.10 -8.84
C GLU A 766 17.65 -18.33 -7.82
N ARG A 767 17.80 -17.40 -6.87
CA ARG A 767 18.87 -17.37 -5.88
C ARG A 767 18.32 -17.59 -4.48
N ILE A 768 19.12 -18.27 -3.67
CA ILE A 768 19.03 -18.19 -2.22
C ILE A 768 20.30 -17.53 -1.71
N TYR A 769 20.12 -16.66 -0.72
CA TYR A 769 21.20 -15.85 -0.17
C TYR A 769 21.56 -16.43 1.21
N LEU A 770 22.81 -16.87 1.34
CA LEU A 770 23.35 -17.36 2.60
C LEU A 770 24.25 -16.31 3.25
N SER A 771 24.11 -16.16 4.56
CA SER A 771 24.97 -15.27 5.34
C SER A 771 25.41 -15.93 6.65
N ASP A 772 26.57 -15.51 7.14
CA ASP A 772 27.07 -15.76 8.49
C ASP A 772 27.38 -14.44 9.22
N LYS A 773 26.89 -13.32 8.67
CA LYS A 773 27.15 -11.98 9.20
C LYS A 773 26.29 -11.73 10.42
N THR A 774 26.89 -11.05 11.39
CA THR A 774 26.25 -10.74 12.68
C THR A 774 26.21 -9.24 12.94
N LEU A 775 25.16 -8.79 13.64
CA LEU A 775 25.03 -7.46 14.25
C LEU A 775 24.88 -7.65 15.76
N GLY A 776 25.68 -6.93 16.55
CA GLY A 776 25.69 -7.12 18.01
C GLY A 776 26.12 -8.52 18.48
N GLY A 777 26.71 -9.35 17.59
CA GLY A 777 27.10 -10.73 17.88
C GLY A 777 26.01 -11.78 17.63
N ARG A 778 24.86 -11.39 17.08
CA ARG A 778 23.80 -12.29 16.60
C ARG A 778 23.62 -12.16 15.09
N ASN A 779 23.17 -13.23 14.43
CA ASN A 779 22.97 -13.22 12.99
C ASN A 779 21.76 -12.35 12.60
N ILE A 780 21.75 -11.82 11.37
CA ILE A 780 20.62 -11.03 10.84
C ILE A 780 19.84 -11.88 9.82
N ALA A 781 18.53 -12.01 10.01
CA ALA A 781 17.57 -12.59 9.05
C ALA A 781 16.14 -12.36 9.52
N SER A 782 15.09 -12.36 8.69
CA SER A 782 15.06 -12.42 7.22
C SER A 782 15.25 -11.01 6.63
N MET A 783 15.55 -10.91 5.34
CA MET A 783 15.56 -9.62 4.63
C MET A 783 14.31 -9.48 3.76
N PRO A 784 13.64 -8.32 3.79
CA PRO A 784 12.43 -8.09 3.04
C PRO A 784 12.72 -8.12 1.54
N TRP A 785 11.68 -8.43 0.77
CA TRP A 785 11.75 -8.33 -0.68
C TRP A 785 11.72 -6.88 -1.14
N THR A 786 12.48 -6.56 -2.19
CA THR A 786 12.52 -5.23 -2.83
C THR A 786 12.25 -5.40 -4.33
N CYS A 787 11.34 -4.60 -4.89
CA CYS A 787 10.87 -4.73 -6.29
C CYS A 787 11.81 -4.11 -7.33
N ASP A 788 12.55 -3.08 -6.96
CA ASP A 788 13.37 -2.31 -7.90
C ASP A 788 14.78 -2.88 -8.14
N ASN A 789 14.94 -4.18 -7.85
CA ASN A 789 16.24 -4.87 -7.82
C ASN A 789 17.26 -4.05 -7.03
N ASN A 790 16.81 -3.48 -5.92
CA ASN A 790 17.66 -2.73 -5.01
C ASN A 790 18.17 -3.68 -3.91
N ASN A 791 19.45 -4.00 -3.98
CA ASN A 791 20.15 -4.83 -2.99
C ASN A 791 20.74 -3.98 -1.85
N ASP A 792 20.57 -2.65 -1.91
CA ASP A 792 21.06 -1.74 -0.89
C ASP A 792 20.05 -1.65 0.24
N MET A 793 20.33 -2.35 1.33
CA MET A 793 19.64 -2.19 2.61
C MET A 793 20.54 -1.46 3.58
N TYR A 794 19.99 -0.91 4.66
CA TYR A 794 20.79 -0.32 5.73
C TYR A 794 20.28 -0.78 7.08
N VAL A 795 21.17 -1.12 8.00
CA VAL A 795 20.80 -1.59 9.33
C VAL A 795 21.41 -0.71 10.40
N VAL A 796 20.71 -0.54 11.51
CA VAL A 796 21.22 0.16 12.69
C VAL A 796 20.71 -0.50 13.96
N ASN A 797 21.51 -0.40 15.03
CA ASN A 797 21.04 -0.67 16.38
C ASN A 797 21.02 0.62 17.20
N PHE A 798 20.02 0.74 18.08
CA PHE A 798 19.81 1.95 18.85
C PHE A 798 19.16 1.63 20.19
N THR A 799 19.08 2.60 21.10
CA THR A 799 18.32 2.48 22.33
C THR A 799 17.21 3.53 22.36
N GLU A 800 16.15 3.30 23.13
CA GLU A 800 15.14 4.33 23.40
C GLU A 800 15.77 5.63 23.92
N GLN A 801 16.86 5.53 24.70
CA GLN A 801 17.58 6.69 25.23
C GLN A 801 18.29 7.53 24.15
N SER A 802 18.96 6.87 23.18
CA SER A 802 19.65 7.56 22.07
C SER A 802 18.64 8.13 21.07
N ALA A 803 17.61 7.34 20.74
CA ALA A 803 16.61 7.75 19.78
C ALA A 803 15.52 8.64 20.39
N LYS A 804 15.47 8.82 21.71
CA LYS A 804 14.41 9.58 22.40
C LYS A 804 12.99 9.16 21.99
N MET A 805 12.85 7.89 21.62
CA MET A 805 11.63 7.23 21.24
C MET A 805 11.26 6.29 22.37
N LYS A 806 9.98 6.19 22.71
CA LYS A 806 9.50 5.11 23.55
C LYS A 806 8.78 4.13 22.65
N ILE A 807 9.32 2.92 22.58
CA ILE A 807 8.85 1.85 21.71
C ILE A 807 7.78 1.06 22.47
N LYS A 808 8.04 0.70 23.73
CA LYS A 808 7.05 0.04 24.59
C LYS A 808 6.24 1.07 25.40
N GLU A 809 5.04 1.43 24.94
CA GLU A 809 4.14 2.31 25.72
C GLU A 809 3.53 1.57 26.91
N THR A 810 4.27 1.48 28.01
CA THR A 810 3.66 1.27 29.33
C THR A 810 3.20 2.62 29.87
N TRP A 811 1.93 2.71 30.26
CA TRP A 811 1.29 3.91 30.82
C TRP A 811 2.00 4.49 32.06
N ASP A 812 2.93 3.75 32.68
CA ASP A 812 3.53 4.07 33.99
C ASP A 812 5.06 4.27 34.02
N GLU A 813 5.81 4.10 32.92
CA GLU A 813 7.28 4.27 32.96
C GLU A 813 7.76 5.56 32.28
N ALA A 814 8.25 6.53 33.06
CA ALA A 814 8.79 7.78 32.52
C ALA A 814 10.20 7.65 31.89
N ASN A 815 10.87 6.49 32.02
CA ASN A 815 12.27 6.34 31.63
C ASN A 815 12.43 5.58 30.32
N PHE A 816 13.31 6.09 29.44
CA PHE A 816 13.78 5.36 28.28
C PHE A 816 14.64 4.16 28.70
N THR A 817 14.42 3.02 28.06
CA THR A 817 15.24 1.82 28.27
C THR A 817 16.61 1.96 27.60
N THR A 818 17.57 1.15 28.07
CA THR A 818 18.89 1.00 27.46
C THR A 818 19.05 -0.31 26.70
N ASN A 819 17.96 -1.05 26.51
CA ASN A 819 17.98 -2.25 25.71
C ASN A 819 18.18 -1.85 24.23
N PRO A 820 18.99 -2.60 23.48
CA PRO A 820 19.15 -2.36 22.06
C PRO A 820 17.87 -2.77 21.31
N TYR A 821 17.50 -1.94 20.35
CA TYR A 821 16.51 -2.18 19.30
C TYR A 821 17.22 -2.08 17.95
N TYR A 822 16.59 -2.59 16.91
CA TYR A 822 17.16 -2.67 15.58
C TYR A 822 16.20 -2.09 14.55
N MET A 823 16.77 -1.46 13.51
CA MET A 823 15.99 -1.04 12.34
C MET A 823 16.68 -1.49 11.06
N LEU A 824 15.89 -2.01 10.12
CA LEU A 824 16.29 -2.32 8.77
C LEU A 824 15.60 -1.38 7.79
N PHE A 825 16.38 -0.64 7.03
CA PHE A 825 15.97 0.36 6.06
C PHE A 825 16.12 -0.22 4.65
N PHE A 826 15.09 -0.08 3.83
CA PHE A 826 15.09 -0.61 2.48
C PHE A 826 14.11 0.15 1.58
N ASP A 827 14.18 -0.18 0.29
CA ASP A 827 13.25 0.30 -0.71
C ASP A 827 12.05 -0.65 -0.80
N GLY A 828 10.94 -0.26 -0.19
CA GLY A 828 9.68 -0.99 -0.29
C GLY A 828 8.75 -0.47 -1.40
N ASP A 829 9.10 0.64 -2.07
CA ASP A 829 8.29 1.18 -3.17
C ASP A 829 8.72 0.52 -4.50
N CYS A 830 7.75 0.15 -5.34
CA CYS A 830 8.01 -0.49 -6.64
C CYS A 830 8.06 0.52 -7.80
N ASN A 831 8.67 1.68 -7.58
CA ASN A 831 8.49 2.86 -8.44
C ASN A 831 9.63 3.08 -9.46
N GLY A 832 10.63 2.19 -9.49
CA GLY A 832 11.84 2.29 -10.32
C GLY A 832 12.94 3.20 -9.76
N VAL A 833 12.76 3.79 -8.58
CA VAL A 833 13.70 4.72 -7.95
C VAL A 833 14.28 4.07 -6.69
N LYS A 834 15.58 3.74 -6.76
CA LYS A 834 16.32 3.15 -5.66
C LYS A 834 16.50 4.14 -4.51
N ASP A 835 15.56 4.18 -3.58
CA ASP A 835 15.64 5.02 -2.38
C ASP A 835 15.13 4.27 -1.14
N VAL A 836 15.53 4.73 0.04
CA VAL A 836 15.03 4.16 1.29
C VAL A 836 13.65 4.76 1.58
N THR A 837 12.61 3.93 1.44
CA THR A 837 11.21 4.34 1.59
C THR A 837 10.55 3.72 2.81
N HIS A 838 11.09 2.60 3.32
CA HIS A 838 10.52 1.86 4.43
C HIS A 838 11.60 1.50 5.46
N ALA A 839 11.15 1.31 6.70
CA ALA A 839 11.92 0.80 7.81
C ALA A 839 11.16 -0.34 8.50
N LEU A 840 11.87 -1.40 8.86
CA LEU A 840 11.38 -2.50 9.69
C LEU A 840 12.05 -2.40 11.06
N PHE A 841 11.26 -2.45 12.12
CA PHE A 841 11.71 -2.30 13.51
C PHE A 841 11.60 -3.60 14.27
N ASP A 842 12.57 -3.82 15.15
CA ASP A 842 12.61 -5.02 15.96
C ASP A 842 13.31 -4.78 17.31
N ASP A 843 13.01 -5.57 18.33
CA ASP A 843 13.74 -5.59 19.61
C ASP A 843 14.93 -6.55 19.62
N ASP A 844 15.13 -7.32 18.55
CA ASP A 844 16.36 -8.05 18.31
C ASP A 844 16.85 -7.98 16.83
N PRO A 845 18.03 -8.50 16.46
CA PRO A 845 18.58 -8.33 15.11
C PRO A 845 18.00 -9.34 14.10
N VAL A 846 17.06 -10.18 14.52
CA VAL A 846 16.29 -11.08 13.68
C VAL A 846 15.03 -10.30 13.25
N PHE A 847 14.84 -10.19 11.95
CA PHE A 847 13.75 -9.51 11.25
C PHE A 847 12.91 -10.57 10.50
N ASP A 848 12.39 -11.59 11.19
CA ASP A 848 11.57 -12.65 10.61
C ASP A 848 10.16 -12.76 11.22
N ASP A 849 9.15 -12.23 10.53
CA ASP A 849 7.74 -12.15 10.97
C ASP A 849 7.03 -13.52 11.02
N LYS A 850 7.49 -14.39 11.92
CA LYS A 850 7.09 -15.78 12.03
C LYS A 850 6.12 -15.99 13.18
N TRP A 851 5.13 -16.83 12.90
CA TRP A 851 4.11 -17.23 13.84
C TRP A 851 4.07 -18.75 13.92
N TYR A 852 4.01 -19.27 15.15
CA TYR A 852 3.81 -20.69 15.39
C TYR A 852 2.51 -20.91 16.14
N GLN A 853 1.89 -22.06 15.87
CA GLN A 853 0.76 -22.51 16.65
C GLN A 853 1.29 -23.21 17.92
N ASP A 854 0.98 -22.65 19.08
CA ASP A 854 1.38 -23.24 20.36
C ASP A 854 0.59 -24.52 20.71
N GLU A 855 0.90 -25.11 21.87
CA GLU A 855 0.24 -26.32 22.36
C GLU A 855 -1.28 -26.16 22.62
N TYR A 856 -1.80 -24.93 22.57
CA TYR A 856 -3.21 -24.57 22.77
C TYR A 856 -3.90 -24.12 21.48
N GLU A 857 -3.29 -24.37 20.32
CA GLU A 857 -3.78 -23.94 19.01
C GLU A 857 -3.81 -22.41 18.81
N GLN A 858 -3.09 -21.64 19.63
CA GLN A 858 -2.99 -20.19 19.51
C GLN A 858 -1.77 -19.80 18.68
N TRP A 859 -1.95 -18.83 17.78
CA TRP A 859 -0.85 -18.23 17.03
C TRP A 859 -0.08 -17.26 17.92
N VAL A 860 1.22 -17.48 18.03
CA VAL A 860 2.13 -16.68 18.85
C VAL A 860 3.37 -16.32 18.02
N PRO A 861 3.88 -15.08 18.16
CA PRO A 861 5.05 -14.61 17.41
C PRO A 861 6.33 -15.28 17.94
N ARG A 862 7.25 -15.59 17.04
CA ARG A 862 8.52 -16.27 17.36
C ARG A 862 9.57 -16.07 16.29
N ASP A 863 10.60 -15.35 16.67
CA ASP A 863 11.85 -15.32 15.94
C ASP A 863 12.67 -16.63 16.08
N GLY A 864 13.73 -16.75 15.27
CA GLY A 864 14.65 -17.90 15.31
C GLY A 864 15.32 -18.18 16.68
N ASP A 865 15.33 -17.22 17.60
CA ASP A 865 16.04 -17.25 18.89
C ASP A 865 15.10 -17.56 20.09
N HIS A 866 13.84 -17.09 20.10
CA HIS A 866 12.90 -17.23 21.22
C HIS A 866 11.43 -16.87 20.88
N SER A 867 10.50 -17.18 21.78
CA SER A 867 9.10 -16.71 21.70
C SER A 867 9.03 -15.24 22.09
N GLU A 868 8.32 -14.44 21.29
CA GLU A 868 8.23 -13.00 21.48
C GLU A 868 6.99 -12.61 22.31
N GLU A 869 7.06 -11.44 22.96
CA GLU A 869 5.97 -10.94 23.81
C GLU A 869 5.04 -9.98 23.02
N GLY A 870 3.79 -10.38 22.78
CA GLY A 870 2.77 -9.41 22.32
C GLY A 870 1.52 -10.01 21.65
N SER A 871 0.54 -9.15 21.36
CA SER A 871 -0.66 -9.48 20.58
C SER A 871 -0.50 -9.08 19.10
N PRO A 872 -1.06 -9.83 18.14
CA PRO A 872 -1.10 -9.45 16.72
C PRO A 872 -1.95 -8.20 16.43
N GLU A 873 -2.90 -7.85 17.31
CA GLU A 873 -3.80 -6.72 17.07
C GLU A 873 -3.13 -5.37 17.34
N TRP A 874 -3.36 -4.40 16.43
CA TRP A 874 -2.85 -3.02 16.48
C TRP A 874 -3.27 -2.20 17.72
N MET A 875 -4.09 -2.76 18.61
CA MET A 875 -4.69 -2.04 19.74
C MET A 875 -4.67 -2.87 21.03
N GLY A 876 -3.66 -2.69 21.88
CA GLY A 876 -3.62 -3.24 23.24
C GLY A 876 -2.38 -2.84 24.05
N ASP A 877 -2.47 -2.94 25.38
CA ASP A 877 -1.41 -2.58 26.34
C ASP A 877 -0.13 -3.46 26.28
N SER A 878 -0.07 -4.40 25.33
CA SER A 878 1.04 -5.32 25.09
C SER A 878 1.32 -5.42 23.59
N PHE A 879 1.88 -4.34 23.04
CA PHE A 879 2.35 -4.27 21.66
C PHE A 879 3.42 -5.33 21.40
N ASN A 880 3.20 -6.17 20.37
CA ASN A 880 4.27 -7.02 19.84
C ASN A 880 5.31 -6.17 19.10
N MET A 881 6.60 -6.36 19.36
CA MET A 881 7.69 -5.56 18.75
C MET A 881 8.39 -6.23 17.58
N SER A 882 8.00 -7.46 17.26
CA SER A 882 8.43 -8.23 16.09
C SER A 882 8.08 -7.50 14.79
N GLU A 883 9.10 -7.22 13.99
CA GLU A 883 9.05 -6.81 12.58
C GLU A 883 8.01 -5.74 12.22
N ARG A 884 8.04 -4.59 12.91
CA ARG A 884 7.09 -3.49 12.64
C ARG A 884 7.51 -2.65 11.45
N TRP A 885 6.62 -2.55 10.47
CA TRP A 885 6.81 -1.72 9.28
C TRP A 885 6.49 -0.25 9.56
N MET A 886 7.29 0.63 8.96
CA MET A 886 7.11 2.07 9.01
C MET A 886 7.50 2.71 7.68
N ASP A 887 6.67 3.62 7.21
CA ASP A 887 6.99 4.45 6.04
C ASP A 887 7.95 5.58 6.44
N ILE A 888 9.07 5.72 5.75
CA ILE A 888 10.00 6.82 6.02
C ILE A 888 9.43 8.12 5.44
N GLY A 889 9.50 9.18 6.24
CA GLY A 889 9.10 10.52 5.82
C GLY A 889 7.60 10.81 5.89
N ARG A 890 6.84 9.95 6.58
CA ARG A 890 5.46 10.23 7.01
C ARG A 890 5.41 10.44 8.51
N GLU A 891 4.43 11.22 8.95
CA GLU A 891 4.04 11.26 10.37
C GLU A 891 3.54 9.88 10.75
N ASN A 892 4.24 9.23 11.66
CA ASN A 892 3.93 7.88 12.12
C ASN A 892 3.81 7.88 13.64
N TRP A 893 3.00 6.95 14.14
CA TRP A 893 2.85 6.71 15.57
C TRP A 893 3.62 5.43 15.94
N PRO A 894 4.38 5.38 17.05
CA PRO A 894 4.47 6.36 18.14
C PRO A 894 5.56 7.43 17.97
N PHE A 895 6.31 7.44 16.86
CA PHE A 895 7.32 8.47 16.54
C PHE A 895 7.50 8.61 15.03
N THR A 896 8.19 9.67 14.60
CA THR A 896 8.45 9.99 13.19
C THR A 896 9.95 10.02 12.90
N ILE A 897 10.37 9.46 11.77
CA ILE A 897 11.71 9.67 11.20
C ILE A 897 11.66 10.96 10.39
N THR A 898 12.28 12.02 10.92
CA THR A 898 12.21 13.38 10.35
C THR A 898 13.29 13.67 9.31
N ASP A 899 14.42 12.96 9.38
CA ASP A 899 15.52 13.07 8.44
C ASP A 899 16.33 11.75 8.44
N PHE A 900 16.77 11.31 7.27
CA PHE A 900 17.56 10.10 7.08
C PHE A 900 18.72 10.41 6.13
N ASN A 901 19.95 10.36 6.65
CA ASN A 901 21.14 10.71 5.90
C ASN A 901 22.08 9.51 5.81
N VAL A 902 21.99 8.81 4.67
CA VAL A 902 22.87 7.67 4.35
C VAL A 902 24.34 8.06 4.39
N ASN A 903 24.71 9.24 3.87
CA ASN A 903 26.10 9.66 3.75
C ASN A 903 26.75 9.91 5.11
N ASN A 904 25.97 10.42 6.06
CA ASN A 904 26.43 10.68 7.43
C ASN A 904 26.17 9.51 8.37
N ALA A 905 25.51 8.44 7.90
CA ALA A 905 25.10 7.30 8.70
C ALA A 905 24.26 7.68 9.93
N THR A 906 23.36 8.67 9.77
CA THR A 906 22.53 9.21 10.85
C THR A 906 21.07 9.35 10.44
N LEU A 907 20.16 9.17 11.39
CA LEU A 907 18.77 9.59 11.25
C LEU A 907 18.31 10.42 12.45
N PHE A 908 17.41 11.36 12.20
CA PHE A 908 16.75 12.14 13.25
C PHE A 908 15.35 11.61 13.52
N SER A 909 15.20 11.20 14.76
CA SER A 909 13.98 10.78 15.41
C SER A 909 13.22 11.98 15.95
N PHE A 910 11.89 11.95 15.88
CA PHE A 910 11.05 12.89 16.61
C PHE A 910 9.83 12.21 17.20
N ARG A 911 9.55 12.48 18.48
CA ARG A 911 8.35 11.99 19.17
C ARG A 911 7.63 13.15 19.86
N ASP A 912 6.33 13.24 19.60
CA ASP A 912 5.45 14.13 20.34
C ASP A 912 5.44 13.78 21.82
N TRP A 913 5.55 14.81 22.66
CA TRP A 913 5.88 14.65 24.06
C TRP A 913 4.67 14.88 24.97
N SER A 914 4.50 13.99 25.96
CA SER A 914 3.36 14.03 26.90
C SER A 914 3.72 14.05 28.39
N THR A 915 5.01 14.01 28.79
CA THR A 915 5.40 13.96 30.23
C THR A 915 6.45 15.01 30.65
N LYS A 916 7.31 14.80 31.66
CA LYS A 916 8.15 15.87 32.26
C LYS A 916 9.59 15.86 31.72
N GLU A 917 9.87 16.65 30.69
CA GLU A 917 11.25 16.90 30.18
C GLU A 917 11.58 18.38 30.23
N ASN A 918 12.79 18.70 30.69
CA ASN A 918 13.23 20.10 30.85
C ASN A 918 13.69 20.72 29.52
N ASN A 919 13.98 19.91 28.52
CA ASN A 919 14.40 20.34 27.20
C ASN A 919 13.50 19.69 26.16
N LEU A 920 12.73 20.50 25.44
CA LEU A 920 11.95 20.07 24.29
C LEU A 920 12.54 20.67 23.04
N THR A 921 12.30 20.03 21.90
CA THR A 921 12.71 20.56 20.60
C THR A 921 11.45 20.87 19.81
N LEU A 922 11.37 22.07 19.23
CA LEU A 922 10.45 22.33 18.14
C LEU A 922 11.11 21.85 16.84
N TRP A 923 10.57 20.80 16.23
CA TRP A 923 10.85 20.51 14.83
C TRP A 923 10.01 21.42 13.95
N VAL A 924 10.60 21.96 12.88
CA VAL A 924 9.92 22.79 11.88
C VAL A 924 10.27 22.29 10.49
N SER A 925 9.26 22.18 9.64
CA SER A 925 9.40 22.02 8.20
C SER A 925 8.78 23.24 7.50
N ALA A 926 9.51 23.87 6.59
CA ALA A 926 9.06 25.00 5.80
C ALA A 926 9.34 24.79 4.31
N ASN A 927 8.29 24.85 3.51
CA ASN A 927 8.35 24.70 2.07
C ASN A 927 7.50 25.79 1.40
N ASP A 928 7.82 26.17 0.17
CA ASP A 928 6.91 27.01 -0.61
C ASP A 928 5.65 26.23 -1.04
N PHE A 929 4.76 26.88 -1.79
CA PHE A 929 3.50 26.25 -2.23
C PHE A 929 3.70 25.22 -3.34
N GLU A 930 4.87 25.22 -3.96
CA GLU A 930 5.35 24.22 -4.91
C GLU A 930 6.15 23.13 -4.20
N GLY A 931 6.26 23.22 -2.86
CA GLY A 931 6.92 22.31 -1.95
C GLY A 931 8.44 22.29 -2.04
N LYS A 932 9.03 23.32 -2.64
CA LYS A 932 10.47 23.52 -2.58
C LYS A 932 10.86 23.90 -1.14
N PRO A 933 11.92 23.30 -0.59
CA PRO A 933 12.38 23.64 0.74
C PRO A 933 12.78 25.12 0.86
N ILE A 934 12.35 25.74 1.96
CA ILE A 934 12.71 27.12 2.29
C ILE A 934 13.82 27.09 3.32
N ASN A 935 14.98 27.62 2.95
CA ASN A 935 16.08 27.85 3.89
C ASN A 935 15.88 29.17 4.61
N GLY A 936 16.38 29.25 5.84
CA GLY A 936 16.17 30.41 6.68
C GLY A 936 16.52 30.16 8.13
N ASN A 937 15.83 30.85 9.03
CA ASN A 937 16.04 30.74 10.47
C ASN A 937 14.71 30.63 11.22
N ILE A 938 14.74 29.97 12.38
CA ILE A 938 13.64 29.88 13.34
C ILE A 938 14.02 30.70 14.56
N SER A 939 13.09 31.49 15.08
CA SER A 939 13.28 32.27 16.31
C SER A 939 12.00 32.32 17.14
N VAL A 940 12.10 32.52 18.45
CA VAL A 940 10.91 32.77 19.28
C VAL A 940 10.60 34.26 19.25
N LYS A 941 9.41 34.61 18.74
CA LYS A 941 8.92 35.99 18.73
C LYS A 941 8.33 36.40 20.06
N GLU A 942 7.54 35.50 20.65
CA GLU A 942 6.80 35.74 21.88
C GLU A 942 6.46 34.40 22.52
N MET A 943 6.64 34.30 23.85
CA MET A 943 6.09 33.22 24.65
C MET A 943 5.31 33.83 25.80
N LYS A 944 4.03 33.47 25.89
CA LYS A 944 3.09 33.94 26.90
C LYS A 944 2.46 32.76 27.58
N GLY A 945 2.41 32.75 28.90
CA GLY A 945 1.68 31.71 29.61
C GLY A 945 0.88 32.22 30.78
N MET A 946 -0.09 31.41 31.17
CA MET A 946 -0.81 31.55 32.43
C MET A 946 -0.18 30.60 33.44
N VAL A 947 0.54 31.16 34.40
CA VAL A 947 1.21 30.42 35.46
C VAL A 947 0.22 30.12 36.58
N PHE A 948 0.22 28.88 37.05
CA PHE A 948 -0.54 28.44 38.20
C PHE A 948 0.40 28.31 39.41
N ASP A 949 0.36 29.28 40.32
CA ASP A 949 1.09 29.24 41.60
C ASP A 949 0.08 29.39 42.73
N CYS A 950 -0.45 28.26 43.22
CA CYS A 950 -1.44 28.07 44.29
C CYS A 950 -2.45 29.22 44.54
N GLY A 951 -2.84 29.93 43.47
CA GLY A 951 -3.41 31.28 43.50
C GLY A 951 -3.97 31.65 42.11
N PRO A 952 -4.53 32.86 41.93
CA PRO A 952 -5.13 33.24 40.66
C PRO A 952 -4.08 33.22 39.54
N PRO A 953 -4.38 32.62 38.38
CA PRO A 953 -3.43 32.50 37.28
C PRO A 953 -2.80 33.86 36.94
N GLN A 954 -1.47 33.92 36.85
CA GLN A 954 -0.74 35.13 36.49
C GLN A 954 -0.18 35.00 35.07
N GLU A 955 -0.28 36.05 34.27
CA GLU A 955 0.36 36.09 32.96
C GLU A 955 1.88 36.26 33.12
N GLN A 956 2.66 35.36 32.51
CA GLN A 956 4.11 35.45 32.42
C GLN A 956 4.53 35.59 30.95
N ILE A 957 5.39 36.55 30.66
CA ILE A 957 6.03 36.70 29.34
C ILE A 957 7.47 36.23 29.48
N ILE A 958 7.87 35.26 28.67
CA ILE A 958 9.22 34.69 28.67
C ILE A 958 9.92 35.14 27.41
N SER A 959 11.12 35.69 27.58
CA SER A 959 11.95 36.14 26.46
C SER A 959 13.00 35.09 26.14
N ILE A 960 12.81 34.39 25.01
CA ILE A 960 13.81 33.50 24.42
C ILE A 960 14.43 34.24 23.24
N THR A 961 15.77 34.26 23.17
CA THR A 961 16.51 35.03 22.13
C THR A 961 17.30 34.16 21.17
N ASN A 962 17.17 32.84 21.27
CA ASN A 962 17.84 31.91 20.37
C ASN A 962 17.30 32.04 18.95
N ILE A 963 18.17 31.80 17.98
CA ILE A 963 17.86 31.74 16.55
C ILE A 963 18.58 30.50 16.04
N GLU A 964 17.84 29.57 15.46
CA GLU A 964 18.39 28.34 14.89
C GLU A 964 18.23 28.34 13.36
N PRO A 965 19.20 27.78 12.61
CA PRO A 965 19.11 27.70 11.16
C PRO A 965 18.08 26.64 10.74
N MET A 966 17.54 26.85 9.55
CA MET A 966 16.72 25.91 8.81
C MET A 966 17.40 25.64 7.47
N VAL A 967 17.76 24.38 7.25
CA VAL A 967 18.51 23.90 6.09
C VAL A 967 17.69 22.83 5.40
N ASP A 968 17.60 22.92 4.09
CA ASP A 968 16.75 22.12 3.23
C ASP A 968 15.31 22.05 3.76
N GLY A 969 14.78 23.21 4.19
CA GLY A 969 13.42 23.34 4.70
C GLY A 969 13.18 22.74 6.08
N VAL A 970 14.17 22.13 6.72
CA VAL A 970 14.04 21.53 8.06
C VAL A 970 14.87 22.29 9.07
N GLY A 971 14.30 22.57 10.23
CA GLY A 971 15.00 23.18 11.34
C GLY A 971 14.54 22.65 12.68
N TYR A 972 15.41 22.76 13.67
CA TYR A 972 15.16 22.29 15.03
C TYR A 972 15.48 23.43 15.99
N PHE A 973 14.55 23.74 16.87
CA PHE A 973 14.69 24.80 17.84
C PHE A 973 14.60 24.24 19.26
N GLU A 974 15.71 24.25 19.99
CA GLU A 974 15.75 23.76 21.38
C GLU A 974 15.09 24.77 22.34
N LEU A 975 14.12 24.27 23.09
CA LEU A 975 13.38 24.96 24.13
C LEU A 975 13.88 24.49 25.50
N ASP A 976 14.63 25.35 26.19
CA ASP A 976 15.00 25.15 27.60
C ASP A 976 13.84 25.61 28.50
N LEU A 977 13.16 24.64 29.09
CA LEU A 977 12.01 24.83 29.98
C LEU A 977 12.40 24.70 31.46
N GLY A 978 13.68 24.48 31.79
CA GLY A 978 14.11 24.12 33.15
C GLY A 978 13.86 25.20 34.21
N ASN A 979 13.59 26.44 33.81
CA ASN A 979 13.25 27.57 34.70
C ASN A 979 11.79 28.03 34.57
N MET A 980 10.96 27.27 33.86
CA MET A 980 9.56 27.64 33.62
C MET A 980 8.65 27.12 34.73
N SER A 981 7.69 27.95 35.14
CA SER A 981 6.68 27.56 36.12
C SER A 981 5.57 26.73 35.47
N MET A 982 4.83 25.97 36.27
CA MET A 982 3.64 25.23 35.82
C MET A 982 2.62 26.18 35.17
N GLY A 983 2.11 25.85 33.99
CA GLY A 983 1.32 26.79 33.20
C GLY A 983 0.89 26.31 31.83
N ASP A 984 -0.12 26.99 31.28
CA ASP A 984 -0.47 26.91 29.86
C ASP A 984 0.26 28.02 29.10
N TYR A 985 1.10 27.65 28.13
CA TYR A 985 1.91 28.57 27.37
C TYR A 985 1.54 28.54 25.88
N SER A 986 1.31 29.71 25.28
CA SER A 986 1.34 29.91 23.84
C SER A 986 2.70 30.46 23.42
N ILE A 987 3.34 29.76 22.50
CA ILE A 987 4.64 30.11 21.92
C ILE A 987 4.45 30.46 20.46
N ARG A 988 4.95 31.62 20.05
CA ARG A 988 4.92 32.11 18.67
C ARG A 988 6.33 32.12 18.12
N PHE A 989 6.59 31.20 17.21
CA PHE A 989 7.84 31.11 16.47
C PHE A 989 7.76 31.95 15.20
N GLU A 990 8.81 32.68 14.88
CA GLU A 990 8.99 33.39 13.61
C GLU A 990 10.01 32.66 12.76
N ILE A 991 9.54 32.14 11.62
CA ILE A 991 10.33 31.50 10.58
C ILE A 991 10.65 32.58 9.55
N THR A 992 11.92 32.86 9.32
CA THR A 992 12.36 33.87 8.35
C THR A 992 13.14 33.20 7.23
N ALA A 993 12.63 33.26 6.01
CA ALA A 993 13.32 32.75 4.82
C ALA A 993 14.52 33.63 4.46
N GLU A 994 15.45 33.09 3.63
CA GLU A 994 16.63 33.83 3.16
C GLU A 994 16.31 35.13 2.41
N ASP A 995 15.18 35.18 1.71
CA ASP A 995 14.70 36.38 0.99
C ASP A 995 14.08 37.43 1.92
N GLY A 996 13.98 37.14 3.22
CA GLY A 996 13.41 37.99 4.25
C GLY A 996 11.90 37.87 4.42
N THR A 997 11.22 37.01 3.65
CA THR A 997 9.83 36.66 3.90
C THR A 997 9.70 35.94 5.24
N LYS A 998 8.55 36.10 5.90
CA LYS A 998 8.35 35.63 7.27
C LYS A 998 7.07 34.84 7.41
N GLU A 999 7.12 33.85 8.29
CA GLU A 999 5.94 33.20 8.83
C GLU A 999 5.91 33.02 10.33
N ILE A 1000 4.70 32.87 10.86
CA ILE A 1000 4.47 32.58 12.28
C ILE A 1000 3.89 31.18 12.45
N LEU A 1001 4.56 30.38 13.26
CA LEU A 1001 4.04 29.11 13.78
C LEU A 1001 3.69 29.30 15.25
N GLU A 1002 2.44 29.04 15.62
CA GLU A 1002 1.99 29.11 17.02
C GLU A 1002 1.79 27.70 17.57
N LYS A 1003 2.28 27.46 18.79
CA LYS A 1003 2.15 26.18 19.50
C LYS A 1003 1.74 26.41 20.95
N HIS A 1004 0.93 25.49 21.44
CA HIS A 1004 0.47 25.46 22.82
C HIS A 1004 1.23 24.38 23.58
N LEU A 1005 1.67 24.71 24.79
CA LEU A 1005 2.44 23.84 25.65
C LEU A 1005 1.87 23.91 27.06
N TRP A 1006 1.36 22.78 27.55
CA TRP A 1006 0.96 22.63 28.94
C TRP A 1006 2.12 22.05 29.75
N LEU A 1007 2.59 22.80 30.75
CA LEU A 1007 3.59 22.34 31.71
C LEU A 1007 2.91 21.99 33.03
N ASP A 1008 2.96 20.72 33.40
CA ASP A 1008 2.47 20.20 34.68
C ASP A 1008 3.63 19.89 35.63
N ASP A 1009 3.49 20.27 36.89
CA ASP A 1009 4.37 19.83 37.97
C ASP A 1009 3.55 19.19 39.10
N LYS A 1010 3.41 17.87 39.04
CA LYS A 1010 2.60 17.08 39.97
C LYS A 1010 2.94 17.34 41.44
N GLU A 1011 4.23 17.54 41.78
CA GLU A 1011 4.65 17.86 43.16
C GLU A 1011 4.14 19.24 43.59
N ALA A 1012 4.19 20.24 42.71
CA ALA A 1012 3.65 21.57 42.98
C ALA A 1012 2.11 21.55 43.06
N MET A 1013 1.44 20.76 42.22
CA MET A 1013 -0.01 20.58 42.27
C MET A 1013 -0.46 19.89 43.57
N GLU A 1014 0.28 18.88 44.05
CA GLU A 1014 0.03 18.21 45.33
C GLU A 1014 0.27 19.16 46.52
N GLU A 1015 1.30 20.02 46.48
CA GLU A 1015 1.51 21.09 47.47
C GLU A 1015 0.40 22.15 47.44
N CYS A 1016 -0.11 22.52 46.25
CA CYS A 1016 -1.21 23.48 46.10
C CYS A 1016 -2.57 22.92 46.52
N MET A 1017 -2.81 21.62 46.34
CA MET A 1017 -4.09 20.97 46.67
C MET A 1017 -4.18 20.45 48.11
N GLY A 1018 -3.07 20.41 48.84
CA GLY A 1018 -3.01 19.89 50.21
C GLY A 1018 -3.22 18.37 50.27
N GLU A 1019 -2.49 17.69 51.17
CA GLU A 1019 -2.44 16.22 51.32
C GLU A 1019 -3.80 15.48 51.53
N GLU A 1020 -4.95 16.17 51.57
CA GLU A 1020 -6.27 15.55 51.81
C GLU A 1020 -7.30 15.69 50.67
N SER A 1021 -6.95 16.26 49.51
CA SER A 1021 -7.88 16.32 48.38
C SER A 1021 -7.27 15.89 47.05
N THR A 1022 -7.02 14.59 46.89
CA THR A 1022 -7.02 13.97 45.56
C THR A 1022 -8.47 13.91 45.04
N PRO A 1023 -8.82 14.58 43.93
CA PRO A 1023 -10.02 14.22 43.19
C PRO A 1023 -9.78 12.84 42.58
N LYS A 1024 -10.70 11.89 42.79
CA LYS A 1024 -10.81 10.73 41.90
C LYS A 1024 -11.35 11.25 40.58
N PHE A 1025 -10.51 11.31 39.55
CA PHE A 1025 -10.96 11.32 38.16
C PHE A 1025 -11.32 9.90 37.73
#